data_AF-A0AAR2JLM1-F1
#
_entry.id   AF-A0AAR2JLM1-F1
#
_cell.length_a   1.000
_cell.length_b   1.000
_cell.length_c   1.000
_cell.angle_alpha   90.00
_cell.angle_beta   90.00
_cell.angle_gamma   90.00
#
_symmetry.space_group_name_H-M   'P 1'
#
loop_
_entity.id
_entity.type
_entity.pdbx_description
1 polymer ?
#
loop_
_entity_poly.entity_id
_entity_poly.type
_entity_poly.pdbx_seq_one_letter_code
_entity_poly.pdbx_strand_id
1 'polypeptide(L)'
;MYIMRIHFFTRIFNAAKHICYLLLNDLTFSISYSLFQIEVQSVKIDCKVASRFAHTVMTSTALNKANVSQEVFFEVELPKTAFITNFSMEIDGQTYLGEVKEKETAKEQYEKAVSAGQTAGLVKASGRKMEKFSVSVNIAANSNITFTLTYEELLQRRFGKYEIMIRVKPKQLVQHFEIVADVYEPQGIAFLDTNATFLTNELLPLVEKMVTNKMAHLSFSPTLDQQRKCPDCDSTLVDGDFIITYDVNRAKDIGDIQIVNGYFVHFFAPADLPRLPKNVVFVIDRSGSMHGKKMEQTLEALVTILGDLYEEDHFGLVTFDDKIELWRPSLSKASQDNVKEAKEFVKTITARHMTDINGAVLHAVDMLTAAKKNSSLPDHSASMIILLTDGDPTSGEQHLPQIQENVRNAIGGNMSLFCLGFGYDVDYTFLDVMAKQNDGLARRIYEASDAALQLQGFYEEVASPLLLEVNLHYPDSLVNSLTNSHFRQLFDGNEIVVAGQLNDLAVDNLLIEVSAQGEQFLVQDQVSVEEWDVMFPEQEYIFGDFTERLWAYLTIQQLLDKRSCKPEESENITAEALDLSLRYNFVTPLTSMVVTKPQNDENPEDALIADKLSEGMKESHFLHFAVDGDPHFIIEIPEVNDALCFNTDDKPGTIFNLVREPLTGFVVNGQTIGDKKVEPGSKGHTYFGRFGIIHEKFNIRLMVTTREILVEFLCYPVPFKWLHVHMILSNGQIRLVTLRNTVKCVIILHKVWEKHPYHQDYLGFYTVDSHLLSQSVHGLIGQFFHGVKFEVSEPFQGKDQDKPDATMFVKGHKLTVTRGWQRDFRKDVKNGENVPCWFIHKNGTGLIDGKLRDYIVSDLFKTF
;
A
#
# COMPACT_ATOMS: atom_id res chain seq x y z
N MET A 1 51.75 -9.38 -60.07
CA MET A 1 52.35 -9.10 -58.74
C MET A 1 51.55 -8.08 -57.90
N TYR A 2 50.23 -7.97 -58.10
CA TYR A 2 49.33 -7.08 -57.31
C TYR A 2 48.17 -7.84 -56.62
N ILE A 3 47.99 -9.13 -56.92
CA ILE A 3 46.92 -9.97 -56.32
C ILE A 3 47.43 -10.76 -55.09
N MET A 4 48.74 -10.95 -54.93
CA MET A 4 49.34 -11.64 -53.77
C MET A 4 49.52 -10.75 -52.52
N ARG A 5 49.43 -9.42 -52.63
CA ARG A 5 49.52 -8.51 -51.46
C ARG A 5 48.19 -8.31 -50.74
N ILE A 6 47.06 -8.56 -51.42
CA ILE A 6 45.72 -8.42 -50.83
C ILE A 6 45.41 -9.61 -49.91
N HIS A 7 45.81 -10.84 -50.27
CA HIS A 7 45.60 -12.02 -49.42
C HIS A 7 46.45 -12.08 -48.14
N PHE A 8 47.57 -11.35 -48.07
CA PHE A 8 48.42 -11.31 -46.88
C PHE A 8 47.88 -10.32 -45.82
N PHE A 9 47.29 -9.19 -46.24
CA PHE A 9 46.66 -8.23 -45.33
C PHE A 9 45.33 -8.72 -44.76
N THR A 10 44.51 -9.46 -45.53
CA THR A 10 43.25 -10.02 -45.02
C THR A 10 43.47 -11.13 -43.98
N ARG A 11 44.58 -11.88 -44.06
CA ARG A 11 44.95 -12.91 -43.07
C ARG A 11 45.50 -12.33 -41.76
N ILE A 12 46.24 -11.22 -41.81
CA ILE A 12 46.72 -10.54 -40.59
C ILE A 12 45.57 -9.83 -39.85
N PHE A 13 44.61 -9.25 -40.58
CA PHE A 13 43.44 -8.62 -39.96
C PHE A 13 42.48 -9.63 -39.31
N ASN A 14 42.31 -10.82 -39.91
CA ASN A 14 41.51 -11.89 -39.31
C ASN A 14 42.23 -12.62 -38.17
N ALA A 15 43.57 -12.70 -38.19
CA ALA A 15 44.35 -13.22 -37.05
C ALA A 15 44.33 -12.26 -35.85
N ALA A 16 44.38 -10.94 -36.07
CA ALA A 16 44.21 -9.95 -35.01
C ALA A 16 42.79 -9.95 -34.41
N LYS A 17 41.76 -10.20 -35.24
CA LYS A 17 40.38 -10.40 -34.76
C LYS A 17 40.23 -11.66 -33.91
N HIS A 18 40.87 -12.77 -34.27
CA HIS A 18 40.82 -14.01 -33.48
C HIS A 18 41.68 -13.98 -32.21
N ILE A 19 42.81 -13.28 -32.21
CA ILE A 19 43.64 -13.09 -31.00
C ILE A 19 42.96 -12.14 -30.00
N CYS A 20 42.22 -11.13 -30.48
CA CYS A 20 41.37 -10.31 -29.61
C CYS A 20 40.18 -11.11 -29.05
N TYR A 21 39.61 -12.03 -29.84
CA TYR A 21 38.49 -12.89 -29.40
C TYR A 21 38.91 -14.01 -28.43
N LEU A 22 40.17 -14.45 -28.46
CA LEU A 22 40.71 -15.51 -27.59
C LEU A 22 41.43 -14.97 -26.34
N LEU A 23 41.86 -13.71 -26.32
CA LEU A 23 42.40 -13.05 -25.11
C LEU A 23 41.31 -12.34 -24.27
N LEU A 24 40.05 -12.34 -24.71
CA LEU A 24 38.90 -11.81 -23.96
C LEU A 24 38.20 -12.86 -23.08
N ASN A 25 38.61 -14.13 -23.16
CA ASN A 25 37.95 -15.23 -22.43
C ASN A 25 38.73 -15.78 -21.23
N ASP A 26 39.89 -15.24 -20.90
CA ASP A 26 40.62 -15.61 -19.68
C ASP A 26 41.17 -14.33 -19.05
N LEU A 27 40.81 -14.09 -17.79
CA LEU A 27 41.08 -12.90 -16.95
C LEU A 27 40.09 -11.74 -17.07
N THR A 28 38.86 -11.95 -16.58
CA THR A 28 38.12 -10.88 -15.91
C THR A 28 38.25 -11.07 -14.40
N PHE A 29 39.28 -10.45 -13.82
CA PHE A 29 39.31 -10.19 -12.38
C PHE A 29 38.37 -9.00 -12.14
N SER A 30 37.19 -9.26 -11.60
CA SER A 30 36.20 -8.26 -11.20
C SER A 30 36.63 -7.60 -9.89
N ILE A 31 37.18 -6.38 -9.98
CA ILE A 31 37.26 -5.48 -8.81
C ILE A 31 36.29 -4.33 -9.08
N SER A 32 35.08 -4.47 -8.55
CA SER A 32 34.08 -3.41 -8.55
C SER A 32 34.24 -2.54 -7.30
N TYR A 33 34.70 -1.29 -7.45
CA TYR A 33 34.55 -0.30 -6.38
C TYR A 33 33.21 0.40 -6.56
N SER A 34 32.27 0.08 -5.68
CA SER A 34 31.02 0.81 -5.52
C SER A 34 31.32 2.24 -5.05
N LEU A 35 30.65 3.26 -5.61
CA LEU A 35 30.66 4.63 -5.07
C LEU A 35 29.55 4.84 -4.02
N PHE A 36 28.55 3.94 -3.94
CA PHE A 36 27.69 3.78 -2.76
C PHE A 36 28.30 2.68 -1.91
N GLN A 37 29.01 3.05 -0.85
CA GLN A 37 29.68 2.07 -0.02
C GLN A 37 28.94 1.84 1.29
N ILE A 38 27.61 1.97 1.24
CA ILE A 38 26.73 1.53 2.31
C ILE A 38 26.68 0.01 2.30
N GLU A 39 27.38 -0.60 3.22
CA GLU A 39 27.29 -2.04 3.49
C GLU A 39 26.32 -2.25 4.65
N VAL A 40 25.27 -3.05 4.45
CA VAL A 40 24.45 -3.53 5.57
C VAL A 40 25.19 -4.67 6.26
N GLN A 41 25.69 -4.39 7.46
CA GLN A 41 26.50 -5.30 8.26
C GLN A 41 25.63 -6.34 8.99
N SER A 42 24.47 -5.93 9.48
CA SER A 42 23.57 -6.86 10.16
C SER A 42 22.11 -6.49 9.94
N VAL A 43 21.28 -7.51 9.84
CA VAL A 43 19.81 -7.41 9.91
C VAL A 43 19.36 -8.50 10.86
N LYS A 44 18.80 -8.10 12.00
CA LYS A 44 18.24 -9.00 13.00
C LYS A 44 16.76 -8.69 13.16
N ILE A 45 15.93 -9.73 13.10
CA ILE A 45 14.52 -9.66 13.45
C ILE A 45 14.30 -10.58 14.66
N ASP A 46 13.82 -10.01 15.76
CA ASP A 46 13.49 -10.72 17.00
C ASP A 46 11.98 -10.57 17.23
N CYS A 47 11.25 -11.68 17.18
CA CYS A 47 9.79 -11.71 17.34
C CYS A 47 9.44 -12.55 18.54
N LYS A 48 8.95 -11.92 19.62
CA LYS A 48 8.48 -12.61 20.81
C LYS A 48 6.96 -12.59 20.85
N VAL A 49 6.35 -13.75 21.02
CA VAL A 49 4.91 -13.89 21.14
C VAL A 49 4.60 -14.43 22.53
N ALA A 50 3.86 -13.66 23.30
CA ALA A 50 3.32 -14.08 24.59
C ALA A 50 1.81 -14.02 24.50
N SER A 51 1.15 -15.17 24.58
CA SER A 51 -0.32 -15.27 24.58
C SER A 51 -0.96 -14.49 23.43
N ARG A 52 -0.60 -14.84 22.19
CA ARG A 52 -1.04 -14.19 20.93
C ARG A 52 -0.62 -12.72 20.76
N PHE A 53 0.03 -12.08 21.74
CA PHE A 53 0.56 -10.73 21.57
C PHE A 53 1.99 -10.80 21.04
N ALA A 54 2.20 -10.34 19.82
CA ALA A 54 3.49 -10.36 19.15
C ALA A 54 4.20 -9.02 19.33
N HIS A 55 5.45 -9.08 19.79
CA HIS A 55 6.38 -7.98 19.91
C HIS A 55 7.57 -8.23 18.99
N THR A 56 7.70 -7.41 17.94
CA THR A 56 8.75 -7.59 16.93
C THR A 56 9.71 -6.42 16.94
N VAL A 57 11.00 -6.72 17.10
CA VAL A 57 12.11 -5.77 17.03
C VAL A 57 12.93 -6.07 15.77
N MET A 58 13.05 -5.07 14.90
CA MET A 58 13.92 -5.12 13.73
C MET A 58 15.10 -4.19 13.90
N THR A 59 16.30 -4.76 13.89
CA THR A 59 17.56 -4.03 14.00
C THR A 59 18.36 -4.16 12.71
N SER A 60 18.76 -3.04 12.11
CA SER A 60 19.58 -3.00 10.91
C SER A 60 20.77 -2.08 11.10
N THR A 61 21.98 -2.61 10.90
CA THR A 61 23.23 -1.86 11.03
C THR A 61 23.85 -1.68 9.66
N ALA A 62 24.14 -0.43 9.29
CA ALA A 62 24.77 -0.08 8.03
C ALA A 62 26.06 0.72 8.27
N LEU A 63 27.09 0.45 7.47
CA LEU A 63 28.36 1.16 7.49
C LEU A 63 28.53 1.93 6.18
N ASN A 64 28.76 3.24 6.27
CA ASN A 64 29.23 4.01 5.13
C ASN A 64 30.74 3.88 4.98
N LYS A 65 31.23 2.98 4.12
CA LYS A 65 32.68 2.85 3.85
C LYS A 65 33.24 3.99 2.99
N ALA A 66 32.39 4.87 2.44
CA ALA A 66 32.86 5.93 1.58
C ALA A 66 33.57 7.00 2.39
N ASN A 67 34.49 7.71 1.74
CA ASN A 67 35.20 8.86 2.30
C ASN A 67 34.36 10.16 2.28
N VAL A 68 33.09 10.06 1.91
CA VAL A 68 32.11 11.16 1.88
C VAL A 68 30.84 10.74 2.60
N SER A 69 30.07 11.71 3.09
CA SER A 69 28.77 11.44 3.69
C SER A 69 27.81 10.83 2.67
N GLN A 70 27.01 9.85 3.08
CA GLN A 70 26.04 9.15 2.23
C GLN A 70 24.70 9.04 2.91
N GLU A 71 23.64 9.12 2.11
CA GLU A 71 22.28 8.87 2.57
C GLU A 71 22.04 7.36 2.68
N VAL A 72 21.58 6.92 3.85
CA VAL A 72 21.19 5.54 4.15
C VAL A 72 19.69 5.49 4.30
N PHE A 73 19.09 4.43 3.75
CA PHE A 73 17.66 4.17 3.83
C PHE A 73 17.41 2.95 4.72
N PHE A 74 16.47 3.10 5.64
CA PHE A 74 15.88 2.01 6.42
C PHE A 74 14.44 1.83 5.96
N GLU A 75 14.14 0.67 5.37
CA GLU A 75 12.81 0.34 4.87
C GLU A 75 12.35 -0.99 5.45
N VAL A 76 11.19 -0.99 6.11
CA VAL A 76 10.57 -2.19 6.70
C VAL A 76 9.11 -2.26 6.27
N GLU A 77 8.62 -3.45 5.97
CA GLU A 77 7.20 -3.70 5.78
C GLU A 77 6.65 -4.47 7.00
N LEU A 78 5.68 -3.89 7.70
CA LEU A 78 5.04 -4.44 8.90
C LEU A 78 3.52 -4.64 8.69
N PRO A 79 2.83 -5.51 9.46
CA PRO A 79 1.38 -5.69 9.34
C PRO A 79 0.58 -4.43 9.64
N LYS A 80 -0.52 -4.18 8.90
CA LYS A 80 -1.46 -3.05 9.15
C LYS A 80 -2.08 -3.09 10.55
N THR A 81 -2.24 -4.30 11.08
CA THR A 81 -2.71 -4.58 12.43
C THR A 81 -1.73 -4.11 13.50
N ALA A 82 -0.44 -4.00 13.19
CA ALA A 82 0.54 -3.60 14.18
C ALA A 82 0.51 -2.10 14.49
N PHE A 83 0.90 -1.75 15.71
CA PHE A 83 1.25 -0.39 16.10
C PHE A 83 2.76 -0.31 16.28
N ILE A 84 3.39 0.70 15.69
CA ILE A 84 4.78 1.03 15.98
C ILE A 84 4.83 1.58 17.40
N THR A 85 5.77 1.08 18.20
CA THR A 85 5.91 1.44 19.62
C THR A 85 7.21 2.15 19.93
N ASN A 86 8.25 1.87 19.15
CA ASN A 86 9.54 2.49 19.30
C ASN A 86 10.27 2.54 17.96
N PHE A 87 10.99 3.63 17.71
CA PHE A 87 11.99 3.71 16.67
C PHE A 87 13.18 4.51 17.22
N SER A 88 14.37 3.98 17.04
CA SER A 88 15.60 4.67 17.42
C SER A 88 16.66 4.51 16.33
N MET A 89 17.49 5.54 16.18
CA MET A 89 18.70 5.48 15.36
C MET A 89 19.92 5.76 16.23
N GLU A 90 20.95 4.95 16.11
CA GLU A 90 22.24 5.16 16.78
C GLU A 90 23.29 5.51 15.74
N ILE A 91 23.94 6.67 15.88
CA ILE A 91 24.99 7.16 14.97
C ILE A 91 26.23 7.46 15.81
N ASP A 92 27.36 6.82 15.49
CA ASP A 92 28.65 7.01 16.20
C ASP A 92 28.54 6.91 17.74
N GLY A 93 27.66 6.02 18.24
CA GLY A 93 27.43 5.80 19.68
C GLY A 93 26.47 6.79 20.35
N GLN A 94 25.86 7.71 19.60
CA GLN A 94 24.76 8.56 20.08
C GLN A 94 23.42 7.99 19.62
N THR A 95 22.53 7.71 20.58
CA THR A 95 21.18 7.21 20.32
C THR A 95 20.18 8.36 20.25
N TYR A 96 19.39 8.38 19.18
CA TYR A 96 18.29 9.28 18.94
C TYR A 96 16.98 8.48 19.01
N LEU A 97 16.16 8.77 20.01
CA LEU A 97 14.92 8.06 20.28
C LEU A 97 13.73 8.80 19.65
N GLY A 98 12.80 8.05 19.07
CA GLY A 98 11.52 8.56 18.60
C GLY A 98 10.55 8.83 19.76
N GLU A 99 9.97 10.02 19.76
CA GLU A 99 8.91 10.41 20.68
C GLU A 99 7.56 10.35 19.99
N VAL A 100 6.59 9.65 20.58
CA VAL A 100 5.21 9.65 20.07
C VAL A 100 4.50 10.92 20.55
N LYS A 101 3.93 11.65 19.60
CA LYS A 101 3.21 12.91 19.81
C LYS A 101 1.86 12.86 19.13
N GLU A 102 1.01 13.82 19.49
CA GLU A 102 -0.22 14.07 18.74
C GLU A 102 0.12 14.39 17.28
N LYS A 103 -0.69 13.85 16.36
CA LYS A 103 -0.41 13.90 14.92
C LYS A 103 -0.25 15.33 14.38
N GLU A 104 -1.08 16.28 14.83
CA GLU A 104 -0.96 17.68 14.40
C GLU A 104 0.33 18.33 14.91
N THR A 105 0.64 18.13 16.20
CA THR A 105 1.88 18.63 16.81
C THR A 105 3.12 18.06 16.13
N ALA A 106 3.12 16.75 15.83
CA ALA A 106 4.17 16.10 15.08
C ALA A 106 4.31 16.72 13.69
N LYS A 107 3.21 16.84 12.93
CA LYS A 107 3.21 17.43 11.59
C LYS A 107 3.81 18.85 11.58
N GLU A 108 3.49 19.70 12.55
CA GLU A 108 4.11 21.03 12.66
C GLU A 108 5.64 20.96 12.87
N GLN A 109 6.13 20.00 13.66
CA GLN A 109 7.56 19.78 13.84
C GLN A 109 8.24 19.32 12.54
N TYR A 110 7.58 18.47 11.75
CA TYR A 110 8.06 18.07 10.42
C TYR A 110 8.10 19.22 9.44
N GLU A 111 7.04 20.02 9.34
CA GLU A 111 7.00 21.13 8.38
C GLU A 111 8.09 22.15 8.69
N LYS A 112 8.37 22.40 9.98
CA LYS A 112 9.52 23.19 10.43
C LYS A 112 10.85 22.55 10.02
N ALA A 113 11.01 21.24 10.18
CA ALA A 113 12.25 20.56 9.84
C ALA A 113 12.51 20.50 8.33
N VAL A 114 11.50 20.13 7.54
CA VAL A 114 11.59 20.09 6.07
C VAL A 114 11.84 21.48 5.49
N SER A 115 11.20 22.53 6.03
CA SER A 115 11.47 23.91 5.60
C SER A 115 12.89 24.38 5.95
N ALA A 116 13.54 23.77 6.94
CA ALA A 116 14.95 23.95 7.26
C ALA A 116 15.90 23.07 6.41
N GLY A 117 15.38 22.24 5.49
CA GLY A 117 16.15 21.41 4.55
C GLY A 117 16.60 20.06 5.13
N GLN A 118 15.85 19.53 6.09
CA GLN A 118 16.29 18.41 6.93
C GLN A 118 15.69 17.08 6.51
N THR A 119 16.23 16.00 7.07
CA THR A 119 15.83 14.63 6.70
C THR A 119 14.52 14.27 7.38
N ALA A 120 13.64 13.55 6.66
CA ALA A 120 12.31 13.21 7.14
C ALA A 120 11.96 11.73 6.90
N GLY A 121 11.32 11.10 7.88
CA GLY A 121 10.71 9.77 7.75
C GLY A 121 9.34 9.83 7.10
N LEU A 122 8.89 8.72 6.51
CA LEU A 122 7.55 8.60 5.97
C LEU A 122 7.06 7.15 6.05
N VAL A 123 5.85 6.96 6.58
CA VAL A 123 5.15 5.68 6.52
C VAL A 123 4.16 5.73 5.37
N LYS A 124 4.21 4.71 4.51
CA LYS A 124 3.33 4.56 3.34
C LYS A 124 2.70 3.17 3.36
N ALA A 125 1.43 3.05 3.01
CA ALA A 125 0.82 1.73 2.84
C ALA A 125 1.58 0.91 1.77
N SER A 126 1.83 -0.38 2.03
CA SER A 126 2.58 -1.27 1.12
C SER A 126 1.87 -2.60 0.91
N GLY A 127 1.16 -2.71 -0.22
CA GLY A 127 0.41 -3.92 -0.54
C GLY A 127 -0.86 -4.11 0.32
N ARG A 128 -1.35 -5.35 0.38
CA ARG A 128 -2.67 -5.68 0.95
C ARG A 128 -2.68 -5.70 2.48
N LYS A 129 -1.79 -6.50 3.08
CA LYS A 129 -1.72 -6.75 4.53
C LYS A 129 -0.69 -5.88 5.28
N MET A 130 0.22 -5.21 4.55
CA MET A 130 1.38 -4.54 5.13
C MET A 130 1.36 -3.01 4.95
N GLU A 131 2.13 -2.33 5.78
CA GLU A 131 2.52 -0.93 5.70
C GLU A 131 4.04 -0.85 5.62
N LYS A 132 4.55 0.04 4.75
CA LYS A 132 5.99 0.31 4.62
C LYS A 132 6.36 1.49 5.49
N PHE A 133 7.21 1.23 6.46
CA PHE A 133 7.97 2.24 7.19
C PHE A 133 9.24 2.56 6.38
N SER A 134 9.52 3.84 6.14
CA SER A 134 10.72 4.29 5.44
C SER A 134 11.33 5.50 6.12
N VAL A 135 12.62 5.43 6.42
CA VAL A 135 13.40 6.55 6.93
C VAL A 135 14.68 6.65 6.11
N SER A 136 15.07 7.87 5.73
CA SER A 136 16.42 8.12 5.25
C SER A 136 17.18 8.99 6.26
N VAL A 137 18.50 8.84 6.32
CA VAL A 137 19.40 9.66 7.16
C VAL A 137 20.73 9.82 6.43
N ASN A 138 21.29 11.03 6.42
CA ASN A 138 22.64 11.27 5.93
C ASN A 138 23.67 10.95 7.02
N ILE A 139 24.58 10.02 6.74
CA ILE A 139 25.61 9.57 7.67
C ILE A 139 27.00 9.96 7.17
N ALA A 140 27.90 10.28 8.10
CA ALA A 140 29.25 10.74 7.78
C ALA A 140 30.09 9.65 7.11
N ALA A 141 31.21 10.05 6.52
CA ALA A 141 32.20 9.13 5.96
C ALA A 141 32.74 8.17 7.03
N ASN A 142 32.86 6.89 6.73
CA ASN A 142 33.36 5.85 7.65
C ASN A 142 32.58 5.72 8.97
N SER A 143 31.32 6.19 8.99
CA SER A 143 30.43 6.12 10.15
C SER A 143 29.45 4.97 10.01
N ASN A 144 29.04 4.39 11.15
CA ASN A 144 27.99 3.39 11.22
C ASN A 144 26.68 4.00 11.73
N ILE A 145 25.59 3.39 11.32
CA ILE A 145 24.25 3.68 11.82
C ILE A 145 23.53 2.39 12.14
N THR A 146 22.88 2.35 13.30
CA THR A 146 22.00 1.26 13.70
C THR A 146 20.58 1.77 13.79
N PHE A 147 19.67 1.21 13.01
CA PHE A 147 18.24 1.47 13.13
C PHE A 147 17.59 0.36 13.94
N THR A 148 16.74 0.71 14.89
CA THR A 148 15.92 -0.23 15.64
C THR A 148 14.47 0.21 15.56
N LEU A 149 13.60 -0.63 15.01
CA LEU A 149 12.15 -0.43 14.93
C LEU A 149 11.46 -1.51 15.75
N THR A 150 10.54 -1.11 16.61
CA THR A 150 9.70 -2.02 17.40
C THR A 150 8.24 -1.79 17.06
N TYR A 151 7.52 -2.89 16.83
CA TYR A 151 6.08 -2.85 16.62
C TYR A 151 5.41 -4.05 17.30
N GLU A 152 4.15 -3.85 17.67
CA GLU A 152 3.37 -4.82 18.42
C GLU A 152 2.00 -5.05 17.78
N GLU A 153 1.53 -6.29 17.81
CA GLU A 153 0.20 -6.66 17.33
C GLU A 153 -0.43 -7.79 18.15
N LEU A 154 -1.77 -7.78 18.22
CA LEU A 154 -2.53 -8.94 18.65
C LEU A 154 -2.80 -9.84 17.45
N LEU A 155 -2.28 -11.06 17.47
CA LEU A 155 -2.50 -12.05 16.43
C LEU A 155 -3.97 -12.48 16.41
N GLN A 156 -4.59 -12.41 15.23
CA GLN A 156 -5.99 -12.78 15.05
C GLN A 156 -6.08 -14.22 14.56
N ARG A 157 -6.86 -15.04 15.26
CA ARG A 157 -7.15 -16.41 14.83
C ARG A 157 -8.11 -16.40 13.64
N ARG A 158 -7.70 -16.99 12.52
CA ARG A 158 -8.55 -17.20 11.34
C ARG A 158 -8.28 -18.56 10.75
N PHE A 159 -9.30 -19.23 10.23
CA PHE A 159 -9.17 -20.58 9.68
C PHE A 159 -8.52 -21.57 10.66
N GLY A 160 -8.76 -21.38 11.95
CA GLY A 160 -8.24 -22.26 13.00
C GLY A 160 -6.75 -22.09 13.30
N LYS A 161 -6.14 -20.96 12.94
CA LYS A 161 -4.71 -20.71 13.16
C LYS A 161 -4.40 -19.22 13.33
N TYR A 162 -3.27 -18.93 13.99
CA TYR A 162 -2.61 -17.63 13.98
C TYR A 162 -1.53 -17.61 12.89
N GLU A 163 -1.29 -16.45 12.31
CA GLU A 163 -0.27 -16.23 11.27
C GLU A 163 0.61 -15.04 11.68
N ILE A 164 1.90 -15.29 11.87
CA ILE A 164 2.93 -14.26 12.01
C ILE A 164 3.60 -14.12 10.65
N MET A 165 3.58 -12.92 10.07
CA MET A 165 4.17 -12.65 8.76
C MET A 165 5.30 -11.63 8.89
N ILE A 166 6.54 -12.08 8.69
CA ILE A 166 7.74 -11.25 8.71
C ILE A 166 8.21 -11.06 7.26
N ARG A 167 8.04 -9.86 6.72
CA ARG A 167 8.50 -9.54 5.36
C ARG A 167 9.93 -9.02 5.38
N VAL A 168 10.82 -9.68 4.63
CA VAL A 168 12.25 -9.35 4.62
C VAL A 168 12.72 -9.05 3.20
N LYS A 169 13.26 -7.83 3.01
CA LYS A 169 13.75 -7.33 1.71
C LYS A 169 15.04 -6.51 1.86
N PRO A 170 16.17 -7.12 2.25
CA PRO A 170 17.44 -6.43 2.48
C PRO A 170 18.05 -5.81 1.20
N LYS A 171 17.62 -6.22 -0.01
CA LYS A 171 18.10 -5.76 -1.34
C LYS A 171 19.59 -5.97 -1.65
N GLN A 172 20.40 -6.33 -0.66
CA GLN A 172 21.81 -6.68 -0.77
C GLN A 172 22.14 -7.85 0.17
N LEU A 173 23.32 -8.44 0.00
CA LEU A 173 23.85 -9.45 0.93
C LEU A 173 24.12 -8.80 2.29
N VAL A 174 23.82 -9.52 3.37
CA VAL A 174 23.97 -9.06 4.75
C VAL A 174 24.99 -9.94 5.45
N GLN A 175 26.01 -9.35 6.08
CA GLN A 175 27.08 -10.13 6.73
C GLN A 175 26.52 -11.00 7.86
N HIS A 176 25.65 -10.45 8.69
CA HIS A 176 24.95 -11.17 9.75
C HIS A 176 23.44 -10.99 9.60
N PHE A 177 22.78 -11.99 9.02
CA PHE A 177 21.33 -12.03 8.89
C PHE A 177 20.77 -13.04 9.88
N GLU A 178 19.75 -12.66 10.64
CA GLU A 178 19.12 -13.51 11.63
C GLU A 178 17.63 -13.17 11.76
N ILE A 179 16.78 -14.19 11.74
CA ILE A 179 15.39 -14.13 12.20
C ILE A 179 15.29 -15.07 13.40
N VAL A 180 14.85 -14.55 14.53
CA VAL A 180 14.49 -15.32 15.72
C VAL A 180 13.01 -15.09 16.01
N ALA A 181 12.28 -16.17 16.24
CA ALA A 181 10.91 -16.11 16.72
C ALA A 181 10.72 -17.04 17.91
N ASP A 182 10.28 -16.47 19.01
CA ASP A 182 10.00 -17.13 20.28
C ASP A 182 8.50 -17.04 20.56
N VAL A 183 7.84 -18.18 20.67
CA VAL A 183 6.39 -18.26 20.92
C VAL A 183 6.16 -18.95 22.26
N TYR A 184 5.50 -18.26 23.18
CA TYR A 184 5.07 -18.78 24.48
C TYR A 184 3.54 -18.72 24.60
N GLU A 185 2.93 -19.88 24.83
CA GLU A 185 1.48 -20.04 24.96
C GLU A 185 1.15 -20.86 26.22
N PRO A 186 0.55 -20.27 27.27
CA PRO A 186 0.26 -20.94 28.55
C PRO A 186 -0.55 -22.25 28.43
N GLN A 187 -1.44 -22.32 27.45
CA GLN A 187 -2.31 -23.48 27.16
C GLN A 187 -1.57 -24.62 26.45
N GLY A 188 -0.38 -24.33 25.95
CA GLY A 188 0.41 -25.21 25.10
C GLY A 188 0.08 -25.05 23.61
N ILE A 189 1.08 -25.34 22.79
CA ILE A 189 1.08 -25.22 21.33
C ILE A 189 0.54 -26.53 20.75
N ALA A 190 -0.59 -26.48 20.05
CA ALA A 190 -1.19 -27.65 19.41
C ALA A 190 -0.42 -28.06 18.16
N PHE A 191 -0.05 -27.08 17.34
CA PHE A 191 0.85 -27.26 16.21
C PHE A 191 1.58 -25.95 15.91
N LEU A 192 2.74 -26.07 15.27
CA LEU A 192 3.46 -24.93 14.71
C LEU A 192 4.18 -25.35 13.43
N ASP A 193 4.00 -24.57 12.38
CA ASP A 193 4.62 -24.74 11.07
C ASP A 193 5.24 -23.44 10.58
N THR A 194 6.20 -23.56 9.68
CA THR A 194 6.91 -22.42 9.09
C THR A 194 7.12 -22.60 7.61
N ASN A 195 6.89 -21.53 6.88
CA ASN A 195 7.14 -21.45 5.45
C ASN A 195 7.75 -20.09 5.10
N ALA A 196 8.58 -20.02 4.07
CA ALA A 196 8.97 -18.74 3.51
C ALA A 196 8.96 -18.78 1.98
N THR A 197 8.54 -17.69 1.36
CA THR A 197 8.41 -17.60 -0.11
C THR A 197 9.75 -17.68 -0.84
N PHE A 198 10.85 -17.44 -0.13
CA PHE A 198 12.21 -17.50 -0.65
C PHE A 198 12.99 -18.76 -0.20
N LEU A 199 12.39 -19.64 0.63
CA LEU A 199 13.06 -20.86 1.06
C LEU A 199 13.17 -21.84 -0.12
N THR A 200 14.40 -22.11 -0.54
CA THR A 200 14.72 -23.20 -1.46
C THR A 200 15.01 -24.47 -0.68
N ASN A 201 15.04 -25.63 -1.35
CA ASN A 201 15.43 -26.90 -0.73
C ASN A 201 16.79 -26.85 -0.02
N GLU A 202 17.67 -25.93 -0.42
CA GLU A 202 19.00 -25.74 0.19
C GLU A 202 18.95 -24.91 1.48
N LEU A 203 17.95 -24.03 1.64
CA LEU A 203 17.79 -23.19 2.83
C LEU A 203 16.83 -23.76 3.87
N LEU A 204 15.92 -24.65 3.47
CA LEU A 204 15.03 -25.33 4.42
C LEU A 204 15.75 -25.93 5.64
N PRO A 205 16.94 -26.57 5.50
CA PRO A 205 17.66 -27.13 6.65
C PRO A 205 18.23 -26.08 7.62
N LEU A 206 18.25 -24.79 7.25
CA LEU A 206 18.76 -23.70 8.09
C LEU A 206 17.71 -23.12 9.03
N VAL A 207 16.44 -23.52 8.86
CA VAL A 207 15.38 -23.16 9.81
C VAL A 207 15.49 -24.12 10.99
N GLU A 208 16.12 -23.67 12.07
CA GLU A 208 16.13 -24.43 13.31
C GLU A 208 14.81 -24.20 14.02
N LYS A 209 14.18 -25.30 14.46
CA LYS A 209 12.89 -25.29 15.13
C LYS A 209 12.93 -26.21 16.34
N MET A 210 12.72 -25.64 17.52
CA MET A 210 12.56 -26.37 18.77
C MET A 210 11.16 -26.08 19.31
N VAL A 211 10.33 -27.11 19.46
CA VAL A 211 8.97 -26.97 20.00
C VAL A 211 8.85 -27.87 21.23
N THR A 212 8.42 -27.28 22.33
CA THR A 212 8.04 -27.94 23.58
C THR A 212 6.52 -27.84 23.75
N ASN A 213 5.99 -28.17 24.93
CA ASN A 213 4.56 -28.05 25.17
C ASN A 213 4.08 -26.59 25.08
N LYS A 214 4.76 -25.65 25.74
CA LYS A 214 4.33 -24.23 25.83
C LYS A 214 5.20 -23.26 25.03
N MET A 215 6.41 -23.67 24.67
CA MET A 215 7.36 -22.82 23.96
C MET A 215 7.68 -23.35 22.56
N ALA A 216 7.90 -22.44 21.63
CA ALA A 216 8.61 -22.71 20.39
C ALA A 216 9.69 -21.65 20.16
N HIS A 217 10.89 -22.12 19.81
CA HIS A 217 12.00 -21.29 19.36
C HIS A 217 12.29 -21.61 17.90
N LEU A 218 12.38 -20.57 17.08
CA LEU A 218 12.70 -20.65 15.67
C LEU A 218 13.85 -19.71 15.36
N SER A 219 14.86 -20.22 14.66
CA SER A 219 15.98 -19.42 14.19
C SER A 219 16.23 -19.67 12.70
N PHE A 220 16.58 -18.61 11.98
CA PHE A 220 17.01 -18.68 10.59
C PHE A 220 18.14 -17.68 10.37
N SER A 221 19.36 -18.21 10.25
CA SER A 221 20.60 -17.42 10.20
C SER A 221 21.52 -17.86 9.05
N PRO A 222 21.13 -17.61 7.78
CA PRO A 222 21.93 -17.97 6.61
C PRO A 222 23.23 -17.17 6.53
N THR A 223 24.32 -17.87 6.22
CA THR A 223 25.61 -17.24 5.91
C THR A 223 25.54 -16.43 4.62
N LEU A 224 26.52 -15.55 4.42
CA LEU A 224 26.59 -14.70 3.22
C LEU A 224 26.54 -15.52 1.92
N ASP A 225 27.20 -16.68 1.87
CA ASP A 225 27.19 -17.55 0.69
C ASP A 225 25.82 -18.23 0.48
N GLN A 226 25.16 -18.63 1.55
CA GLN A 226 23.80 -19.20 1.50
C GLN A 226 22.76 -18.16 1.07
N GLN A 227 23.00 -16.87 1.31
CA GLN A 227 22.12 -15.81 0.82
C GLN A 227 22.25 -15.57 -0.69
N ARG A 228 23.35 -15.98 -1.35
CA ARG A 228 23.60 -15.64 -2.77
C ARG A 228 22.65 -16.39 -3.70
N LYS A 229 22.05 -15.66 -4.65
CA LYS A 229 21.27 -16.28 -5.74
C LYS A 229 22.11 -17.14 -6.69
N CYS A 230 23.40 -16.87 -6.78
CA CYS A 230 24.34 -17.56 -7.66
C CYS A 230 25.79 -17.36 -7.18
N PRO A 231 26.75 -18.24 -7.54
CA PRO A 231 28.11 -18.23 -6.99
C PRO A 231 28.86 -16.89 -7.12
N ASP A 232 28.64 -16.16 -8.21
CA ASP A 232 29.39 -14.93 -8.54
C ASP A 232 28.52 -13.67 -8.58
N CYS A 233 27.34 -13.67 -7.94
CA CYS A 233 26.50 -12.47 -7.86
C CYS A 233 26.37 -11.90 -6.45
N ASP A 234 26.21 -10.57 -6.41
CA ASP A 234 25.96 -9.78 -5.20
C ASP A 234 24.46 -9.70 -4.84
N SER A 235 23.61 -10.46 -5.51
CA SER A 235 22.16 -10.45 -5.28
C SER A 235 21.78 -11.50 -4.24
N THR A 236 21.02 -11.08 -3.23
CA THR A 236 20.45 -11.96 -2.21
C THR A 236 19.18 -12.66 -2.69
N LEU A 237 18.98 -13.89 -2.24
CA LEU A 237 17.77 -14.69 -2.42
C LEU A 237 16.75 -14.45 -1.30
N VAL A 238 17.20 -13.93 -0.14
CA VAL A 238 16.33 -13.53 0.97
C VAL A 238 15.55 -12.29 0.55
N ASP A 239 14.39 -12.50 -0.04
CA ASP A 239 13.48 -11.46 -0.54
C ASP A 239 12.05 -12.03 -0.59
N GLY A 240 11.26 -11.75 0.44
CA GLY A 240 9.88 -12.23 0.54
C GLY A 240 9.37 -12.36 1.96
N ASP A 241 8.45 -13.29 2.18
CA ASP A 241 7.71 -13.44 3.43
C ASP A 241 8.19 -14.69 4.18
N PHE A 242 8.52 -14.53 5.46
CA PHE A 242 8.73 -15.61 6.43
C PHE A 242 7.48 -15.72 7.30
N ILE A 243 6.79 -16.85 7.20
CA ILE A 243 5.45 -17.06 7.73
C ILE A 243 5.52 -18.17 8.78
N ILE A 244 5.07 -17.86 9.99
CA ILE A 244 4.91 -18.82 11.08
C ILE A 244 3.41 -18.98 11.32
N THR A 245 2.92 -20.22 11.25
CA THR A 245 1.53 -20.54 11.53
C THR A 245 1.44 -21.50 12.70
N TYR A 246 0.60 -21.20 13.68
CA TYR A 246 0.42 -22.05 14.86
C TYR A 246 -1.01 -21.97 15.39
N ASP A 247 -1.39 -22.90 16.26
CA ASP A 247 -2.56 -22.78 17.12
C ASP A 247 -2.24 -23.37 18.50
N VAL A 248 -3.08 -23.07 19.48
CA VAL A 248 -2.94 -23.55 20.87
C VAL A 248 -3.85 -24.73 21.16
N ASN A 249 -3.57 -25.46 22.24
CA ASN A 249 -4.50 -26.45 22.76
C ASN A 249 -5.76 -25.75 23.29
N ARG A 250 -6.93 -26.32 23.00
CA ARG A 250 -8.23 -25.73 23.34
C ARG A 250 -9.06 -26.71 24.13
N ALA A 251 -9.74 -26.20 25.15
CA ALA A 251 -10.69 -26.95 25.94
C ALA A 251 -12.12 -26.48 25.63
N LYS A 252 -13.10 -27.21 26.16
CA LYS A 252 -14.53 -26.89 26.07
C LYS A 252 -15.01 -26.36 27.43
N ASP A 253 -14.45 -25.23 27.85
CA ASP A 253 -14.70 -24.56 29.12
C ASP A 253 -14.98 -23.06 28.91
N ILE A 254 -14.74 -22.24 29.94
CA ILE A 254 -14.93 -20.79 29.87
C ILE A 254 -13.94 -20.10 28.93
N GLY A 255 -12.90 -20.78 28.40
CA GLY A 255 -11.80 -20.16 27.69
C GLY A 255 -10.58 -19.97 28.59
N ASP A 256 -9.54 -19.34 28.03
CA ASP A 256 -8.30 -19.06 28.77
C ASP A 256 -8.27 -17.63 29.28
N ILE A 257 -7.89 -17.47 30.54
CA ILE A 257 -7.89 -16.18 31.22
C ILE A 257 -6.57 -15.98 31.91
N GLN A 258 -5.93 -14.87 31.57
CA GLN A 258 -4.63 -14.51 32.09
C GLN A 258 -4.79 -13.21 32.84
N ILE A 259 -4.48 -13.23 34.14
CA ILE A 259 -4.59 -12.07 35.02
C ILE A 259 -3.20 -11.74 35.55
N VAL A 260 -2.74 -10.53 35.28
CA VAL A 260 -1.39 -10.05 35.60
C VAL A 260 -1.43 -8.57 35.94
N ASN A 261 -0.77 -8.16 37.02
CA ASN A 261 -0.51 -6.75 37.34
C ASN A 261 -1.77 -5.87 37.28
N GLY A 262 -2.93 -6.43 37.65
CA GLY A 262 -4.21 -5.72 37.64
C GLY A 262 -4.88 -5.62 36.27
N TYR A 263 -4.37 -6.30 35.25
CA TYR A 263 -4.99 -6.43 33.94
C TYR A 263 -5.32 -7.89 33.66
N PHE A 264 -6.34 -8.11 32.83
CA PHE A 264 -6.65 -9.46 32.36
C PHE A 264 -6.94 -9.49 30.87
N VAL A 265 -6.70 -10.67 30.29
CA VAL A 265 -7.08 -11.00 28.91
C VAL A 265 -7.73 -12.38 28.91
N HIS A 266 -8.88 -12.46 28.25
CA HIS A 266 -9.72 -13.64 28.15
C HIS A 266 -9.87 -14.03 26.68
N PHE A 267 -9.33 -15.19 26.31
CA PHE A 267 -9.44 -15.82 25.00
C PHE A 267 -10.55 -16.89 25.02
N PHE A 268 -11.62 -16.66 24.28
CA PHE A 268 -12.77 -17.56 24.20
C PHE A 268 -12.95 -18.15 22.79
N ALA A 269 -12.66 -19.44 22.67
CA ALA A 269 -12.83 -20.23 21.45
C ALA A 269 -12.96 -21.72 21.82
N PRO A 270 -14.13 -22.13 22.34
CA PRO A 270 -14.37 -23.51 22.75
C PRO A 270 -14.21 -24.50 21.58
N ALA A 271 -13.55 -25.62 21.83
CA ALA A 271 -13.38 -26.69 20.85
C ALA A 271 -14.64 -27.57 20.74
N ASP A 272 -14.76 -28.29 19.62
CA ASP A 272 -15.74 -29.36 19.40
C ASP A 272 -17.21 -28.95 19.66
N LEU A 273 -17.58 -27.75 19.19
CA LEU A 273 -18.97 -27.30 19.16
C LEU A 273 -19.66 -27.73 17.87
N PRO A 274 -20.94 -28.14 17.94
CA PRO A 274 -21.72 -28.39 16.74
C PRO A 274 -21.98 -27.07 16.01
N ARG A 275 -21.90 -27.13 14.68
CA ARG A 275 -22.23 -26.02 13.80
C ARG A 275 -23.73 -25.70 13.87
N LEU A 276 -24.06 -24.41 13.90
CA LEU A 276 -25.43 -23.91 13.79
C LEU A 276 -25.83 -23.71 12.32
N PRO A 277 -27.10 -24.00 11.95
CA PRO A 277 -27.62 -23.64 10.64
C PRO A 277 -27.58 -22.13 10.41
N LYS A 278 -27.44 -21.71 9.14
CA LYS A 278 -27.47 -20.28 8.78
C LYS A 278 -28.47 -19.96 7.68
N ASN A 279 -28.96 -18.73 7.74
CA ASN A 279 -29.84 -18.10 6.76
C ASN A 279 -29.06 -16.95 6.10
N VAL A 280 -28.61 -17.13 4.87
CA VAL A 280 -27.71 -16.19 4.19
C VAL A 280 -28.36 -15.59 2.94
N VAL A 281 -28.32 -14.27 2.81
CA VAL A 281 -28.69 -13.60 1.56
C VAL A 281 -27.43 -13.00 0.93
N PHE A 282 -27.09 -13.46 -0.28
CA PHE A 282 -26.02 -12.86 -1.06
C PHE A 282 -26.60 -11.71 -1.89
N VAL A 283 -26.06 -10.50 -1.67
CA VAL A 283 -26.46 -9.27 -2.36
C VAL A 283 -25.32 -8.86 -3.28
N ILE A 284 -25.50 -9.12 -4.57
CA ILE A 284 -24.43 -9.04 -5.57
C ILE A 284 -24.68 -7.88 -6.52
N ASP A 285 -23.75 -6.93 -6.50
CA ASP A 285 -23.71 -5.84 -7.46
C ASP A 285 -23.46 -6.39 -8.87
N ARG A 286 -24.28 -5.95 -9.81
CA ARG A 286 -24.12 -6.22 -11.24
C ARG A 286 -24.17 -4.94 -12.06
N SER A 287 -23.80 -3.81 -11.48
CA SER A 287 -23.64 -2.53 -12.16
C SER A 287 -22.66 -2.64 -13.34
N GLY A 288 -22.67 -1.63 -14.22
CA GLY A 288 -21.82 -1.63 -15.41
C GLY A 288 -20.31 -1.70 -15.10
N SER A 289 -19.86 -1.21 -13.94
CA SER A 289 -18.45 -1.23 -13.51
C SER A 289 -17.92 -2.63 -13.24
N MET A 290 -18.79 -3.58 -12.87
CA MET A 290 -18.43 -4.97 -12.63
C MET A 290 -18.01 -5.73 -13.91
N HIS A 291 -18.17 -5.13 -15.10
CA HIS A 291 -17.87 -5.78 -16.38
C HIS A 291 -16.44 -6.35 -16.46
N GLY A 292 -16.31 -7.51 -17.12
CA GLY A 292 -15.03 -8.19 -17.33
C GLY A 292 -14.64 -9.08 -16.14
N LYS A 293 -13.37 -9.01 -15.73
CA LYS A 293 -12.79 -9.93 -14.74
C LYS A 293 -13.48 -9.89 -13.38
N LYS A 294 -13.94 -8.71 -12.93
CA LYS A 294 -14.65 -8.56 -11.65
C LYS A 294 -15.90 -9.43 -11.60
N MET A 295 -16.76 -9.34 -12.62
CA MET A 295 -17.92 -10.21 -12.76
C MET A 295 -17.52 -11.68 -12.90
N GLU A 296 -16.58 -12.01 -13.79
CA GLU A 296 -16.14 -13.41 -13.98
C GLU A 296 -15.71 -14.08 -12.67
N GLN A 297 -14.85 -13.40 -11.89
CA GLN A 297 -14.34 -13.90 -10.61
C GLN A 297 -15.41 -13.93 -9.51
N THR A 298 -16.34 -12.96 -9.54
CA THR A 298 -17.49 -12.95 -8.63
C THR A 298 -18.39 -14.17 -8.84
N LEU A 299 -18.72 -14.47 -10.10
CA LEU A 299 -19.56 -15.62 -10.44
C LEU A 299 -18.85 -16.95 -10.15
N GLU A 300 -17.54 -17.04 -10.42
CA GLU A 300 -16.72 -18.20 -10.05
C GLU A 300 -16.74 -18.47 -8.54
N ALA A 301 -16.51 -17.43 -7.73
CA ALA A 301 -16.55 -17.55 -6.28
C ALA A 301 -17.95 -17.93 -5.79
N LEU A 302 -19.00 -17.26 -6.28
CA LEU A 302 -20.37 -17.52 -5.84
C LEU A 302 -20.85 -18.93 -6.20
N VAL A 303 -20.48 -19.46 -7.37
CA VAL A 303 -20.77 -20.86 -7.74
C VAL A 303 -20.09 -21.85 -6.81
N THR A 304 -18.87 -21.54 -6.35
CA THR A 304 -18.13 -22.36 -5.38
C THR A 304 -18.81 -22.31 -4.02
N ILE A 305 -19.03 -21.11 -3.49
CA ILE A 305 -19.69 -20.83 -2.20
C ILE A 305 -21.07 -21.51 -2.11
N LEU A 306 -21.88 -21.45 -3.17
CA LEU A 306 -23.18 -22.13 -3.20
C LEU A 306 -23.06 -23.66 -3.09
N GLY A 307 -21.95 -24.24 -3.55
CA GLY A 307 -21.64 -25.66 -3.38
C GLY A 307 -21.25 -26.05 -1.96
N ASP A 308 -20.75 -25.09 -1.18
CA ASP A 308 -20.26 -25.30 0.19
C ASP A 308 -21.35 -25.01 1.24
N LEU A 309 -22.56 -24.63 0.81
CA LEU A 309 -23.72 -24.53 1.69
C LEU A 309 -24.14 -25.92 2.19
N TYR A 310 -24.42 -26.03 3.48
CA TYR A 310 -24.88 -27.27 4.09
C TYR A 310 -26.39 -27.41 3.89
N GLU A 311 -26.90 -28.65 3.80
CA GLU A 311 -28.32 -28.88 3.49
C GLU A 311 -29.30 -28.21 4.46
N GLU A 312 -28.92 -28.03 5.74
CA GLU A 312 -29.77 -27.34 6.74
C GLU A 312 -29.80 -25.81 6.60
N ASP A 313 -28.95 -25.24 5.76
CA ASP A 313 -28.91 -23.81 5.51
C ASP A 313 -30.07 -23.36 4.63
N HIS A 314 -30.43 -22.09 4.79
CA HIS A 314 -31.35 -21.40 3.91
C HIS A 314 -30.61 -20.26 3.22
N PHE A 315 -30.88 -20.05 1.93
CA PHE A 315 -30.20 -18.99 1.20
C PHE A 315 -31.11 -18.25 0.22
N GLY A 316 -30.69 -17.04 -0.12
CA GLY A 316 -31.30 -16.18 -1.12
C GLY A 316 -30.23 -15.49 -1.96
N LEU A 317 -30.58 -15.16 -3.21
CA LEU A 317 -29.74 -14.39 -4.13
C LEU A 317 -30.49 -13.14 -4.56
N VAL A 318 -29.89 -11.99 -4.25
CA VAL A 318 -30.33 -10.67 -4.66
C VAL A 318 -29.25 -10.11 -5.56
N THR A 319 -29.59 -9.77 -6.79
CA THR A 319 -28.70 -9.06 -7.71
C THR A 319 -29.25 -7.67 -7.94
N PHE A 320 -28.37 -6.67 -7.99
CA PHE A 320 -28.82 -5.28 -8.09
C PHE A 320 -27.99 -4.45 -9.05
N ASP A 321 -28.69 -3.57 -9.74
CA ASP A 321 -28.17 -2.45 -10.52
C ASP A 321 -29.01 -1.20 -10.18
N ASP A 322 -29.67 -0.55 -11.15
CA ASP A 322 -30.78 0.38 -10.87
C ASP A 322 -32.09 -0.36 -10.52
N LYS A 323 -32.11 -1.69 -10.66
CA LYS A 323 -33.22 -2.59 -10.36
C LYS A 323 -32.74 -3.78 -9.54
N ILE A 324 -33.66 -4.28 -8.73
CA ILE A 324 -33.42 -5.45 -7.87
C ILE A 324 -34.03 -6.67 -8.56
N GLU A 325 -33.23 -7.70 -8.75
CA GLU A 325 -33.64 -8.97 -9.32
C GLU A 325 -33.30 -10.11 -8.37
N LEU A 326 -34.31 -10.92 -8.08
CA LEU A 326 -34.25 -12.01 -7.12
C LEU A 326 -34.22 -13.33 -7.88
N TRP A 327 -33.40 -14.28 -7.43
CA TRP A 327 -33.52 -15.67 -7.92
C TRP A 327 -34.88 -16.26 -7.56
N ARG A 328 -35.34 -16.03 -6.32
CA ARG A 328 -36.65 -16.44 -5.79
C ARG A 328 -37.18 -15.39 -4.79
N PRO A 329 -38.50 -15.28 -4.62
CA PRO A 329 -39.11 -14.28 -3.73
C PRO A 329 -38.90 -14.55 -2.23
N SER A 330 -38.48 -15.77 -1.87
CA SER A 330 -38.24 -16.19 -0.49
C SER A 330 -36.96 -17.02 -0.39
N LEU A 331 -36.43 -17.14 0.82
CA LEU A 331 -35.32 -18.03 1.13
C LEU A 331 -35.67 -19.48 0.76
N SER A 332 -34.68 -20.21 0.26
CA SER A 332 -34.80 -21.63 -0.10
C SER A 332 -33.80 -22.46 0.69
N LYS A 333 -34.21 -23.64 1.15
CA LYS A 333 -33.30 -24.62 1.76
C LYS A 333 -32.21 -25.01 0.77
N ALA A 334 -30.98 -25.17 1.22
CA ALA A 334 -29.81 -25.54 0.41
C ALA A 334 -29.81 -27.03 0.00
N SER A 335 -30.93 -27.50 -0.56
CA SER A 335 -30.99 -28.82 -1.18
C SER A 335 -30.17 -28.85 -2.48
N GLN A 336 -29.71 -30.03 -2.88
CA GLN A 336 -28.92 -30.20 -4.10
C GLN A 336 -29.60 -29.62 -5.34
N ASP A 337 -30.93 -29.78 -5.47
CA ASP A 337 -31.70 -29.22 -6.58
C ASP A 337 -31.77 -27.69 -6.54
N ASN A 338 -32.04 -27.10 -5.36
CA ASN A 338 -32.08 -25.65 -5.20
C ASN A 338 -30.71 -25.02 -5.44
N VAL A 339 -29.63 -25.62 -4.94
CA VAL A 339 -28.25 -25.18 -5.18
C VAL A 339 -27.92 -25.25 -6.67
N LYS A 340 -28.31 -26.32 -7.36
CA LYS A 340 -28.11 -26.45 -8.81
C LYS A 340 -28.85 -25.37 -9.59
N GLU A 341 -30.12 -25.13 -9.28
CA GLU A 341 -30.91 -24.07 -9.91
C GLU A 341 -30.33 -22.67 -9.64
N ALA A 342 -29.86 -22.42 -8.42
CA ALA A 342 -29.21 -21.16 -8.06
C ALA A 342 -27.90 -20.96 -8.85
N LYS A 343 -27.07 -22.01 -9.01
CA LYS A 343 -25.86 -21.95 -9.84
C LYS A 343 -26.17 -21.63 -11.30
N GLU A 344 -27.28 -22.15 -11.84
CA GLU A 344 -27.72 -21.78 -13.20
C GLU A 344 -28.19 -20.32 -13.27
N PHE A 345 -28.91 -19.82 -12.27
CA PHE A 345 -29.24 -18.39 -12.18
C PHE A 345 -28.00 -17.51 -12.13
N VAL A 346 -27.01 -17.85 -11.30
CA VAL A 346 -25.75 -17.10 -11.18
C VAL A 346 -25.04 -16.96 -12.52
N LYS A 347 -25.00 -18.02 -13.34
CA LYS A 347 -24.40 -17.97 -14.68
C LYS A 347 -25.10 -17.02 -15.66
N THR A 348 -26.35 -16.61 -15.38
CA THR A 348 -27.08 -15.65 -16.22
C THR A 348 -26.84 -14.19 -15.84
N ILE A 349 -26.17 -13.94 -14.71
CA ILE A 349 -25.88 -12.59 -14.23
C ILE A 349 -24.93 -11.90 -15.20
N THR A 350 -25.31 -10.69 -15.62
CA THR A 350 -24.51 -9.85 -16.52
C THR A 350 -24.44 -8.42 -15.99
N ALA A 351 -23.29 -7.78 -16.16
CA ALA A 351 -23.05 -6.40 -15.73
C ALA A 351 -23.86 -5.39 -16.57
N ARG A 352 -24.61 -4.49 -15.93
CA ARG A 352 -25.43 -3.46 -16.58
C ARG A 352 -25.82 -2.31 -15.64
N HIS A 353 -26.09 -1.13 -16.21
CA HIS A 353 -26.71 0.03 -15.55
C HIS A 353 -25.95 0.58 -14.30
N MET A 354 -26.70 1.12 -13.33
CA MET A 354 -26.26 1.89 -12.16
C MET A 354 -26.22 1.03 -10.89
N THR A 355 -26.14 1.62 -9.69
CA THR A 355 -25.93 0.92 -8.42
C THR A 355 -26.88 1.42 -7.32
N ASP A 356 -27.89 0.62 -6.93
CA ASP A 356 -28.80 0.89 -5.79
C ASP A 356 -28.53 -0.03 -4.58
N ILE A 357 -27.50 0.32 -3.81
CA ILE A 357 -27.09 -0.44 -2.61
C ILE A 357 -28.20 -0.43 -1.55
N ASN A 358 -28.83 0.73 -1.32
CA ASN A 358 -29.85 0.90 -0.30
C ASN A 358 -31.04 -0.02 -0.54
N GLY A 359 -31.61 0.03 -1.74
CA GLY A 359 -32.76 -0.81 -2.10
C GLY A 359 -32.43 -2.30 -1.98
N ALA A 360 -31.24 -2.71 -2.44
CA ALA A 360 -30.83 -4.11 -2.46
C ALA A 360 -30.65 -4.70 -1.04
N VAL A 361 -29.98 -3.97 -0.14
CA VAL A 361 -29.78 -4.41 1.25
C VAL A 361 -31.11 -4.44 2.00
N LEU A 362 -31.97 -3.43 1.84
CA LEU A 362 -33.28 -3.41 2.48
C LEU A 362 -34.17 -4.59 2.03
N HIS A 363 -34.14 -4.96 0.76
CA HIS A 363 -34.85 -6.16 0.29
C HIS A 363 -34.31 -7.45 0.91
N ALA A 364 -32.99 -7.57 1.07
CA ALA A 364 -32.40 -8.73 1.74
C ALA A 364 -32.84 -8.83 3.21
N VAL A 365 -32.90 -7.71 3.92
CA VAL A 365 -33.43 -7.63 5.30
C VAL A 365 -34.90 -8.05 5.34
N ASP A 366 -35.73 -7.58 4.40
CA ASP A 366 -37.14 -7.94 4.31
C ASP A 366 -37.33 -9.45 4.06
N MET A 367 -36.52 -10.05 3.20
CA MET A 367 -36.55 -11.49 2.92
C MET A 367 -36.25 -12.32 4.19
N LEU A 368 -35.20 -11.98 4.93
CA LEU A 368 -34.84 -12.65 6.19
C LEU A 368 -35.91 -12.44 7.27
N THR A 369 -36.40 -11.22 7.41
CA THR A 369 -37.43 -10.86 8.39
C THR A 369 -38.76 -11.57 8.12
N ALA A 370 -39.18 -11.65 6.86
CA ALA A 370 -40.40 -12.35 6.46
C ALA A 370 -40.29 -13.85 6.73
N ALA A 371 -39.15 -14.47 6.43
CA ALA A 371 -38.92 -15.89 6.68
C ALA A 371 -38.92 -16.21 8.19
N LYS A 372 -38.30 -15.36 9.02
CA LYS A 372 -38.35 -15.48 10.48
C LYS A 372 -39.79 -15.37 11.01
N LYS A 373 -40.57 -14.38 10.55
CA LYS A 373 -41.98 -14.20 10.96
C LYS A 373 -42.86 -15.38 10.57
N ASN A 374 -42.62 -15.98 9.40
CA ASN A 374 -43.37 -17.13 8.92
C ASN A 374 -42.95 -18.47 9.56
N SER A 375 -42.01 -18.46 10.52
CA SER A 375 -41.47 -19.66 11.16
C SER A 375 -40.93 -20.69 10.16
N SER A 376 -40.38 -20.22 9.03
CA SER A 376 -39.85 -21.05 7.95
C SER A 376 -38.35 -21.29 8.04
N LEU A 377 -37.71 -20.80 9.11
CA LEU A 377 -36.28 -20.91 9.35
C LEU A 377 -36.03 -21.86 10.53
N PRO A 378 -34.88 -22.56 10.57
CA PRO A 378 -34.53 -23.40 11.71
C PRO A 378 -34.44 -22.59 13.01
N ASP A 379 -34.85 -23.19 14.13
CA ASP A 379 -34.61 -22.61 15.46
C ASP A 379 -33.09 -22.46 15.69
N HIS A 380 -32.69 -21.42 16.44
CA HIS A 380 -31.28 -21.14 16.76
C HIS A 380 -30.36 -21.02 15.53
N SER A 381 -30.87 -20.47 14.42
CA SER A 381 -30.09 -20.23 13.20
C SER A 381 -29.53 -18.80 13.10
N ALA A 382 -28.31 -18.68 12.57
CA ALA A 382 -27.67 -17.38 12.32
C ALA A 382 -28.28 -16.71 11.09
N SER A 383 -28.66 -15.43 11.16
CA SER A 383 -29.11 -14.68 9.99
C SER A 383 -28.05 -13.69 9.55
N MET A 384 -27.66 -13.71 8.27
CA MET A 384 -26.60 -12.84 7.74
C MET A 384 -26.86 -12.39 6.30
N ILE A 385 -26.33 -11.21 5.96
CA ILE A 385 -26.32 -10.64 4.62
C ILE A 385 -24.86 -10.48 4.19
N ILE A 386 -24.51 -10.92 2.98
CA ILE A 386 -23.20 -10.69 2.38
C ILE A 386 -23.40 -9.80 1.15
N LEU A 387 -23.03 -8.53 1.27
CA LEU A 387 -23.04 -7.54 0.20
C LEU A 387 -21.70 -7.55 -0.52
N LEU A 388 -21.70 -7.59 -1.85
CA LEU A 388 -20.53 -7.37 -2.71
C LEU A 388 -20.83 -6.23 -3.68
N THR A 389 -19.96 -5.22 -3.72
CA THR A 389 -20.05 -4.08 -4.65
C THR A 389 -18.67 -3.56 -5.04
N ASP A 390 -18.54 -3.02 -6.25
CA ASP A 390 -17.30 -2.41 -6.75
C ASP A 390 -17.37 -0.89 -6.87
N GLY A 391 -18.49 -0.26 -6.51
CA GLY A 391 -18.67 1.17 -6.67
C GLY A 391 -19.64 1.79 -5.68
N ASP A 392 -19.64 3.11 -5.64
CA ASP A 392 -20.54 3.90 -4.81
C ASP A 392 -22.01 3.83 -5.32
N PRO A 393 -23.00 4.09 -4.45
CA PRO A 393 -24.40 4.13 -4.85
C PRO A 393 -24.67 5.26 -5.84
N THR A 394 -25.26 4.93 -6.99
CA THR A 394 -25.54 5.84 -8.11
C THR A 394 -27.01 5.83 -8.54
N SER A 395 -27.86 5.03 -7.90
CA SER A 395 -29.32 4.97 -8.08
C SER A 395 -29.99 4.72 -6.73
N GLY A 396 -31.28 5.04 -6.62
CA GLY A 396 -32.00 4.98 -5.33
C GLY A 396 -31.55 6.09 -4.38
N GLU A 397 -31.33 5.73 -3.11
CA GLU A 397 -30.71 6.62 -2.12
C GLU A 397 -29.19 6.64 -2.34
N GLN A 398 -28.60 7.83 -2.43
CA GLN A 398 -27.17 8.03 -2.73
C GLN A 398 -26.42 8.67 -1.56
N HIS A 399 -27.13 9.23 -0.58
CA HIS A 399 -26.51 9.87 0.58
C HIS A 399 -25.99 8.81 1.56
N LEU A 400 -24.67 8.57 1.56
CA LEU A 400 -24.03 7.48 2.32
C LEU A 400 -24.45 7.39 3.81
N PRO A 401 -24.48 8.50 4.59
CA PRO A 401 -24.96 8.43 5.98
C PRO A 401 -26.42 8.01 6.11
N GLN A 402 -27.28 8.40 5.15
CA GLN A 402 -28.69 8.01 5.15
C GLN A 402 -28.84 6.51 4.86
N ILE A 403 -28.03 5.96 3.93
CA ILE A 403 -28.03 4.52 3.64
C ILE A 403 -27.63 3.73 4.88
N GLN A 404 -26.55 4.14 5.56
CA GLN A 404 -26.10 3.52 6.82
C GLN A 404 -27.21 3.54 7.88
N GLU A 405 -27.90 4.67 8.05
CA GLU A 405 -29.01 4.78 8.97
C GLU A 405 -30.19 3.88 8.58
N ASN A 406 -30.59 3.87 7.31
CA ASN A 406 -31.68 3.02 6.80
C ASN A 406 -31.40 1.54 7.05
N VAL A 407 -30.19 1.09 6.70
CA VAL A 407 -29.74 -0.29 6.87
C VAL A 407 -29.71 -0.68 8.35
N ARG A 408 -29.11 0.18 9.20
CA ARG A 408 -29.06 -0.03 10.65
C ARG A 408 -30.45 -0.16 11.26
N ASN A 409 -31.36 0.72 10.88
CA ASN A 409 -32.74 0.71 11.37
C ASN A 409 -33.51 -0.54 10.90
N ALA A 410 -33.28 -0.98 9.66
CA ALA A 410 -33.93 -2.16 9.10
C ALA A 410 -33.42 -3.47 9.75
N ILE A 411 -32.11 -3.61 9.92
CA ILE A 411 -31.49 -4.78 10.56
C ILE A 411 -31.89 -4.86 12.03
N GLY A 412 -31.88 -3.73 12.75
CA GLY A 412 -32.37 -3.62 14.12
C GLY A 412 -31.74 -4.63 15.09
N GLY A 413 -30.48 -5.02 14.85
CA GLY A 413 -29.77 -6.01 15.66
C GLY A 413 -30.35 -7.44 15.59
N ASN A 414 -30.97 -7.84 14.47
CA ASN A 414 -31.50 -9.19 14.30
C ASN A 414 -30.68 -10.09 13.36
N MET A 415 -29.68 -9.54 12.68
CA MET A 415 -28.86 -10.20 11.67
C MET A 415 -27.53 -9.46 11.49
N SER A 416 -26.52 -10.13 10.97
CA SER A 416 -25.22 -9.51 10.64
C SER A 416 -25.17 -9.04 9.19
N LEU A 417 -24.47 -7.94 8.92
CA LEU A 417 -24.16 -7.49 7.56
C LEU A 417 -22.65 -7.49 7.32
N PHE A 418 -22.24 -8.25 6.32
CA PHE A 418 -20.88 -8.30 5.81
C PHE A 418 -20.78 -7.55 4.48
N CYS A 419 -19.75 -6.72 4.33
CA CYS A 419 -19.57 -5.90 3.13
C CYS A 419 -18.25 -6.20 2.43
N LEU A 420 -18.30 -6.54 1.15
CA LEU A 420 -17.15 -6.84 0.32
C LEU A 420 -16.99 -5.74 -0.72
N GLY A 421 -15.94 -4.93 -0.56
CA GLY A 421 -15.61 -3.85 -1.50
C GLY A 421 -14.62 -4.35 -2.55
N PHE A 422 -15.06 -4.51 -3.79
CA PHE A 422 -14.24 -5.03 -4.89
C PHE A 422 -13.51 -3.89 -5.59
N GLY A 423 -12.19 -3.83 -5.42
CA GLY A 423 -11.34 -2.81 -6.01
C GLY A 423 -11.18 -1.59 -5.11
N TYR A 424 -10.94 -0.43 -5.72
CA TYR A 424 -10.72 0.85 -5.03
C TYR A 424 -11.74 1.94 -5.41
N ASP A 425 -12.71 1.60 -6.25
CA ASP A 425 -13.71 2.56 -6.77
C ASP A 425 -14.90 2.76 -5.83
N VAL A 426 -15.02 1.94 -4.78
CA VAL A 426 -16.00 2.13 -3.69
C VAL A 426 -15.36 2.79 -2.47
N ASP A 427 -16.09 3.70 -1.82
CA ASP A 427 -15.74 4.21 -0.50
C ASP A 427 -15.81 3.06 0.53
N TYR A 428 -14.63 2.52 0.83
CA TYR A 428 -14.51 1.45 1.80
C TYR A 428 -14.82 1.88 3.23
N THR A 429 -14.62 3.16 3.58
CA THR A 429 -14.98 3.68 4.90
C THR A 429 -16.49 3.60 5.08
N PHE A 430 -17.25 3.93 4.03
CA PHE A 430 -18.70 3.77 4.02
C PHE A 430 -19.13 2.31 4.27
N LEU A 431 -18.51 1.35 3.57
CA LEU A 431 -18.79 -0.07 3.75
C LEU A 431 -18.37 -0.59 5.13
N ASP A 432 -17.21 -0.17 5.63
CA ASP A 432 -16.66 -0.58 6.93
C ASP A 432 -17.54 -0.12 8.08
N VAL A 433 -17.95 1.15 8.08
CA VAL A 433 -18.89 1.68 9.07
C VAL A 433 -20.24 0.98 8.98
N MET A 434 -20.77 0.73 7.77
CA MET A 434 -22.05 0.05 7.58
C MET A 434 -22.03 -1.39 8.11
N ALA A 435 -20.93 -2.13 7.90
CA ALA A 435 -20.78 -3.50 8.43
C ALA A 435 -20.62 -3.51 9.96
N LYS A 436 -19.77 -2.64 10.52
CA LYS A 436 -19.52 -2.54 11.96
C LYS A 436 -20.76 -2.15 12.75
N GLN A 437 -21.59 -1.24 12.23
CA GLN A 437 -22.86 -0.86 12.84
C GLN A 437 -23.90 -2.00 12.90
N ASN A 438 -23.66 -3.09 12.18
CA ASN A 438 -24.58 -4.22 12.01
C ASN A 438 -23.89 -5.56 12.31
N ASP A 439 -23.01 -5.59 13.33
CA ASP A 439 -22.37 -6.80 13.87
C ASP A 439 -21.72 -7.69 12.81
N GLY A 440 -21.12 -7.07 11.78
CA GLY A 440 -20.35 -7.74 10.75
C GLY A 440 -19.02 -7.04 10.48
N LEU A 441 -18.36 -7.43 9.39
CA LEU A 441 -17.06 -6.89 8.99
C LEU A 441 -17.05 -6.54 7.51
N ALA A 442 -16.26 -5.53 7.15
CA ALA A 442 -15.98 -5.21 5.76
C ALA A 442 -14.64 -5.78 5.31
N ARG A 443 -14.56 -6.29 4.09
CA ARG A 443 -13.31 -6.79 3.49
C ARG A 443 -13.12 -6.19 2.11
N ARG A 444 -11.92 -5.66 1.86
CA ARG A 444 -11.53 -5.26 0.51
C ARG A 444 -11.11 -6.49 -0.30
N ILE A 445 -11.67 -6.63 -1.49
CA ILE A 445 -11.31 -7.63 -2.49
C ILE A 445 -10.47 -6.94 -3.54
N TYR A 446 -9.21 -7.34 -3.67
CA TYR A 446 -8.27 -6.68 -4.57
C TYR A 446 -8.39 -7.24 -5.99
N GLU A 447 -8.45 -6.34 -6.98
CA GLU A 447 -8.54 -6.64 -8.42
C GLU A 447 -7.26 -7.30 -8.97
N ALA A 448 -7.12 -8.59 -8.72
CA ALA A 448 -6.00 -9.41 -9.16
C ALA A 448 -6.48 -10.81 -9.56
N SER A 449 -5.55 -11.66 -10.03
CA SER A 449 -5.88 -13.02 -10.49
C SER A 449 -6.50 -13.92 -9.41
N ASP A 450 -6.31 -13.59 -8.13
CA ASP A 450 -6.77 -14.36 -6.98
C ASP A 450 -8.05 -13.81 -6.33
N ALA A 451 -8.77 -12.87 -6.95
CA ALA A 451 -9.97 -12.27 -6.35
C ALA A 451 -11.06 -13.30 -6.01
N ALA A 452 -11.23 -14.34 -6.83
CA ALA A 452 -12.15 -15.44 -6.54
C ALA A 452 -11.77 -16.18 -5.24
N LEU A 453 -10.47 -16.43 -5.03
CA LEU A 453 -9.96 -17.05 -3.79
C LEU A 453 -10.12 -16.13 -2.58
N GLN A 454 -9.96 -14.80 -2.76
CA GLN A 454 -10.21 -13.84 -1.69
C GLN A 454 -11.68 -13.86 -1.22
N LEU A 455 -12.62 -13.96 -2.16
CA LEU A 455 -14.06 -14.07 -1.87
C LEU A 455 -14.39 -15.40 -1.17
N GLN A 456 -13.83 -16.51 -1.66
CA GLN A 456 -14.00 -17.83 -1.04
C GLN A 456 -13.43 -17.86 0.38
N GLY A 457 -12.20 -17.37 0.57
CA GLY A 457 -11.58 -17.29 1.90
C GLY A 457 -12.36 -16.41 2.87
N PHE A 458 -12.92 -15.28 2.42
CA PHE A 458 -13.83 -14.50 3.26
C PHE A 458 -15.07 -15.33 3.67
N TYR A 459 -15.70 -16.03 2.74
CA TYR A 459 -16.87 -16.83 3.07
C TYR A 459 -16.53 -17.96 4.05
N GLU A 460 -15.41 -18.65 3.86
CA GLU A 460 -14.91 -19.67 4.78
C GLU A 460 -14.76 -19.13 6.22
N GLU A 461 -14.33 -17.88 6.40
CA GLU A 461 -14.21 -17.21 7.71
C GLU A 461 -15.57 -17.03 8.43
N VAL A 462 -16.68 -17.00 7.69
CA VAL A 462 -18.04 -16.75 8.22
C VAL A 462 -19.04 -17.88 7.92
N ALA A 463 -18.57 -18.99 7.35
CA ALA A 463 -19.44 -20.07 6.84
C ALA A 463 -20.08 -20.92 7.94
N SER A 464 -19.42 -21.02 9.10
CA SER A 464 -19.74 -21.98 10.16
C SER A 464 -19.93 -21.30 11.51
N PRO A 465 -21.08 -20.68 11.79
CA PRO A 465 -21.38 -20.17 13.13
C PRO A 465 -21.51 -21.31 14.13
N LEU A 466 -20.91 -21.16 15.31
CA LEU A 466 -20.90 -22.14 16.40
C LEU A 466 -21.77 -21.69 17.58
N LEU A 467 -21.72 -20.41 17.92
CA LEU A 467 -22.49 -19.79 18.99
C LEU A 467 -23.09 -18.47 18.51
N LEU A 468 -24.25 -18.11 19.07
CA LEU A 468 -24.93 -16.83 18.86
C LEU A 468 -25.07 -16.08 20.19
N GLU A 469 -25.13 -14.75 20.15
CA GLU A 469 -25.36 -13.89 21.32
C GLU A 469 -24.44 -14.26 22.50
N VAL A 470 -23.13 -14.30 22.24
CA VAL A 470 -22.09 -14.65 23.21
C VAL A 470 -21.88 -13.46 24.15
N ASN A 471 -22.15 -13.68 25.44
CA ASN A 471 -21.99 -12.69 26.49
C ASN A 471 -20.97 -13.20 27.50
N LEU A 472 -19.92 -12.41 27.74
CA LEU A 472 -18.91 -12.66 28.76
C LEU A 472 -19.14 -11.66 29.89
N HIS A 473 -19.65 -12.15 31.02
CA HIS A 473 -19.96 -11.32 32.18
C HIS A 473 -18.82 -11.33 33.18
N TYR A 474 -18.43 -10.13 33.61
CA TYR A 474 -17.42 -9.86 34.62
C TYR A 474 -18.04 -9.01 35.74
N PRO A 475 -17.64 -9.17 37.01
CA PRO A 475 -18.23 -8.42 38.10
C PRO A 475 -17.89 -6.92 38.04
N ASP A 476 -18.90 -6.06 37.88
CA ASP A 476 -18.74 -4.60 37.79
C ASP A 476 -18.02 -3.98 39.01
N SER A 477 -18.11 -4.63 40.18
CA SER A 477 -17.41 -4.17 41.39
C SER A 477 -15.89 -4.33 41.30
N LEU A 478 -15.39 -5.20 40.42
CA LEU A 478 -13.99 -5.57 40.33
C LEU A 478 -13.30 -5.03 39.07
N VAL A 479 -14.04 -4.70 38.01
CA VAL A 479 -13.48 -4.26 36.72
C VAL A 479 -13.74 -2.77 36.50
N ASN A 480 -12.67 -1.99 36.31
CA ASN A 480 -12.73 -0.55 36.04
C ASN A 480 -12.95 -0.23 34.56
N SER A 481 -12.25 -0.97 33.70
CA SER A 481 -12.26 -0.77 32.25
C SER A 481 -12.34 -2.14 31.57
N LEU A 482 -13.20 -2.26 30.57
CA LEU A 482 -13.49 -3.51 29.88
C LEU A 482 -13.68 -3.23 28.39
N THR A 483 -13.04 -4.03 27.55
CA THR A 483 -13.32 -4.05 26.10
C THR A 483 -14.70 -4.65 25.82
N ASN A 484 -15.17 -4.64 24.58
CA ASN A 484 -16.43 -5.29 24.23
C ASN A 484 -16.50 -6.74 24.75
N SER A 485 -17.59 -7.06 25.44
CA SER A 485 -17.83 -8.37 26.06
C SER A 485 -19.08 -9.06 25.52
N HIS A 486 -19.76 -8.45 24.55
CA HIS A 486 -20.90 -9.02 23.83
C HIS A 486 -20.55 -9.19 22.35
N PHE A 487 -20.78 -10.39 21.83
CA PHE A 487 -20.51 -10.74 20.44
C PHE A 487 -21.70 -11.48 19.85
N ARG A 488 -22.23 -11.00 18.72
CA ARG A 488 -23.40 -11.62 18.08
C ARG A 488 -23.17 -13.08 17.69
N GLN A 489 -21.95 -13.42 17.28
CA GLN A 489 -21.64 -14.74 16.77
C GLN A 489 -20.17 -15.09 16.95
N LEU A 490 -19.92 -16.38 17.19
CA LEU A 490 -18.59 -16.98 17.11
C LEU A 490 -18.57 -17.97 15.94
N PHE A 491 -17.66 -17.77 15.01
CA PHE A 491 -17.45 -18.69 13.88
C PHE A 491 -16.37 -19.71 14.19
N ASP A 492 -16.49 -20.88 13.56
CA ASP A 492 -15.45 -21.88 13.57
C ASP A 492 -14.15 -21.33 13.00
N GLY A 493 -13.04 -21.69 13.63
CA GLY A 493 -11.71 -21.18 13.29
C GLY A 493 -11.40 -19.75 13.75
N ASN A 494 -12.34 -19.05 14.38
CA ASN A 494 -12.13 -17.71 14.96
C ASN A 494 -11.98 -17.77 16.48
N GLU A 495 -11.78 -16.61 17.12
CA GLU A 495 -11.64 -16.46 18.57
C GLU A 495 -12.20 -15.10 19.02
N ILE A 496 -12.84 -15.09 20.20
CA ILE A 496 -13.23 -13.87 20.90
C ILE A 496 -12.12 -13.53 21.90
N VAL A 497 -11.74 -12.25 21.95
CA VAL A 497 -10.76 -11.75 22.91
C VAL A 497 -11.36 -10.58 23.67
N VAL A 498 -11.37 -10.67 24.99
CA VAL A 498 -11.81 -9.60 25.89
C VAL A 498 -10.67 -9.25 26.83
N ALA A 499 -10.41 -7.97 27.02
CA ALA A 499 -9.41 -7.49 27.96
C ALA A 499 -10.02 -6.49 28.94
N GLY A 500 -9.45 -6.39 30.13
CA GLY A 500 -9.90 -5.42 31.12
C GLY A 500 -8.86 -5.08 32.17
N GLN A 501 -9.17 -4.04 32.95
CA GLN A 501 -8.40 -3.55 34.09
C GLN A 501 -9.20 -3.75 35.38
N LEU A 502 -8.56 -4.29 36.41
CA LEU A 502 -9.13 -4.54 37.73
C LEU A 502 -8.99 -3.30 38.65
N ASN A 503 -9.93 -3.16 39.59
CA ASN A 503 -9.97 -2.07 40.57
C ASN A 503 -8.92 -2.20 41.69
N ASP A 504 -8.59 -3.43 42.07
CA ASP A 504 -7.67 -3.76 43.17
C ASP A 504 -6.76 -4.92 42.73
N LEU A 505 -5.47 -4.83 43.06
CA LEU A 505 -4.49 -5.89 42.83
C LEU A 505 -4.68 -7.06 43.81
N ALA A 506 -5.47 -6.89 44.88
CA ALA A 506 -5.73 -7.88 45.92
C ALA A 506 -6.97 -8.77 45.66
N VAL A 507 -7.48 -8.81 44.42
CA VAL A 507 -8.55 -9.74 44.06
C VAL A 507 -7.96 -11.15 44.00
N ASP A 508 -8.37 -12.05 44.91
CA ASP A 508 -7.87 -13.43 44.89
C ASP A 508 -8.49 -14.26 43.75
N ASN A 509 -9.78 -14.05 43.47
CA ASN A 509 -10.53 -14.79 42.46
C ASN A 509 -11.53 -13.89 41.71
N LEU A 510 -11.66 -14.11 40.40
CA LEU A 510 -12.63 -13.47 39.51
C LEU A 510 -13.66 -14.50 39.05
N LEU A 511 -14.93 -14.30 39.41
CA LEU A 511 -16.04 -15.12 38.90
C LEU A 511 -16.43 -14.64 37.51
N ILE A 512 -16.38 -15.55 36.53
CA ILE A 512 -16.65 -15.22 35.13
C ILE A 512 -17.74 -16.14 34.62
N GLU A 513 -18.70 -15.55 33.91
CA GLU A 513 -19.82 -16.26 33.32
C GLU A 513 -19.83 -16.03 31.81
N VAL A 514 -19.84 -17.12 31.05
CA VAL A 514 -20.01 -17.09 29.61
C VAL A 514 -21.35 -17.72 29.26
N SER A 515 -22.21 -16.94 28.61
CA SER A 515 -23.52 -17.40 28.13
C SER A 515 -23.66 -17.18 26.63
N ALA A 516 -24.24 -18.15 25.93
CA ALA A 516 -24.50 -18.06 24.49
C ALA A 516 -25.69 -18.94 24.06
N GLN A 517 -26.28 -18.60 22.91
CA GLN A 517 -27.33 -19.36 22.24
C GLN A 517 -26.73 -20.39 21.26
N GLY A 518 -27.39 -21.54 21.15
CA GLY A 518 -26.91 -22.74 20.46
C GLY A 518 -27.38 -23.98 21.24
N GLU A 519 -26.48 -24.83 21.70
CA GLU A 519 -26.78 -25.83 22.74
C GLU A 519 -26.84 -25.18 24.14
N GLN A 520 -27.77 -24.23 24.40
CA GLN A 520 -27.92 -23.49 25.68
C GLN A 520 -26.59 -23.40 26.46
N PHE A 521 -25.61 -22.73 25.87
CA PHE A 521 -24.23 -22.75 26.33
C PHE A 521 -24.12 -21.81 27.53
N LEU A 522 -24.02 -22.37 28.73
CA LEU A 522 -23.78 -21.62 29.96
C LEU A 522 -22.63 -22.29 30.71
N VAL A 523 -21.53 -21.58 30.86
CA VAL A 523 -20.36 -22.03 31.63
C VAL A 523 -19.98 -20.92 32.59
N GLN A 524 -19.73 -21.30 33.85
CA GLN A 524 -19.26 -20.41 34.91
C GLN A 524 -18.02 -21.02 35.51
N ASP A 525 -17.02 -20.18 35.80
CA ASP A 525 -15.83 -20.60 36.52
C ASP A 525 -15.27 -19.48 37.41
N GLN A 526 -14.48 -19.87 38.40
CA GLN A 526 -13.70 -18.95 39.23
C GLN A 526 -12.24 -19.05 38.84
N VAL A 527 -11.70 -17.94 38.34
CA VAL A 527 -10.29 -17.86 37.96
C VAL A 527 -9.51 -17.16 39.07
N SER A 528 -8.50 -17.83 39.61
CA SER A 528 -7.58 -17.24 40.57
C SER A 528 -6.64 -16.25 39.91
N VAL A 529 -6.34 -15.15 40.59
CA VAL A 529 -5.27 -14.25 40.17
C VAL A 529 -3.94 -14.93 40.47
N GLU A 530 -3.22 -15.27 39.41
CA GLU A 530 -1.91 -15.92 39.53
C GLU A 530 -0.79 -14.88 39.49
N GLU A 531 0.25 -15.09 40.30
CA GLU A 531 1.43 -14.24 40.27
C GLU A 531 2.18 -14.43 38.94
N TRP A 532 2.77 -13.34 38.42
CA TRP A 532 3.51 -13.36 37.15
C TRP A 532 4.56 -14.46 37.10
N ASP A 533 5.35 -14.63 38.15
CA ASP A 533 6.41 -15.65 38.22
C ASP A 533 5.87 -17.09 38.23
N VAL A 534 4.59 -17.28 38.57
CA VAL A 534 3.89 -18.57 38.54
C VAL A 534 3.33 -18.87 37.15
N MET A 535 2.70 -17.87 36.51
CA MET A 535 2.16 -17.97 35.15
C MET A 535 3.26 -18.02 34.07
N PHE A 536 4.36 -17.30 34.32
CA PHE A 536 5.42 -17.02 33.37
C PHE A 536 6.81 -17.33 33.97
N PRO A 537 7.09 -18.61 34.33
CA PRO A 537 8.37 -18.99 34.89
C PRO A 537 9.53 -18.86 33.89
N GLU A 538 9.23 -18.79 32.60
CA GLU A 538 10.17 -18.76 31.48
C GLU A 538 10.33 -17.33 30.92
N GLN A 539 10.76 -16.41 31.78
CA GLN A 539 10.83 -14.97 31.51
C GLN A 539 11.66 -14.57 30.27
N GLU A 540 12.55 -15.43 29.76
CA GLU A 540 13.35 -15.15 28.56
C GLU A 540 12.51 -15.03 27.28
N TYR A 541 11.39 -15.77 27.21
CA TYR A 541 10.52 -15.90 26.05
C TYR A 541 9.33 -14.91 26.06
N ILE A 542 9.26 -14.06 27.08
CA ILE A 542 8.14 -13.16 27.35
C ILE A 542 8.68 -11.74 27.46
N PHE A 543 7.89 -10.74 27.07
CA PHE A 543 8.27 -9.34 27.10
C PHE A 543 7.38 -8.55 28.05
N GLY A 544 8.01 -7.81 28.98
CA GLY A 544 7.40 -6.75 29.80
C GLY A 544 5.99 -7.04 30.33
N ASP A 545 5.18 -5.99 30.51
CA ASP A 545 3.78 -6.08 30.93
C ASP A 545 2.84 -6.31 29.72
N PHE A 546 3.00 -7.42 29.00
CA PHE A 546 2.27 -7.66 27.75
C PHE A 546 0.74 -7.65 27.93
N THR A 547 0.22 -8.09 29.08
CA THR A 547 -1.23 -8.13 29.38
C THR A 547 -1.83 -6.73 29.41
N GLU A 548 -1.13 -5.78 30.03
CA GLU A 548 -1.51 -4.36 30.05
C GLU A 548 -1.44 -3.76 28.65
N ARG A 549 -0.35 -4.03 27.91
CA ARG A 549 -0.18 -3.53 26.54
C ARG A 549 -1.21 -4.10 25.57
N LEU A 550 -1.61 -5.36 25.73
CA LEU A 550 -2.68 -6.00 24.98
C LEU A 550 -4.03 -5.34 25.28
N TRP A 551 -4.35 -5.11 26.56
CA TRP A 551 -5.56 -4.35 26.95
C TRP A 551 -5.58 -2.97 26.30
N ALA A 552 -4.47 -2.23 26.37
CA ALA A 552 -4.35 -0.92 25.75
C ALA A 552 -4.52 -0.98 24.23
N TYR A 553 -3.87 -1.95 23.56
CA TYR A 553 -3.98 -2.18 22.12
C TYR A 553 -5.45 -2.42 21.70
N LEU A 554 -6.14 -3.36 22.36
CA LEU A 554 -7.54 -3.67 22.06
C LEU A 554 -8.47 -2.51 22.36
N THR A 555 -8.27 -1.81 23.47
CA THR A 555 -9.08 -0.66 23.87
C THR A 555 -8.97 0.46 22.85
N ILE A 556 -7.75 0.80 22.42
CA ILE A 556 -7.50 1.81 21.39
C ILE A 556 -8.18 1.42 20.07
N GLN A 557 -8.04 0.16 19.61
CA GLN A 557 -8.69 -0.32 18.39
C GLN A 557 -10.21 -0.13 18.46
N GLN A 558 -10.84 -0.53 19.58
CA GLN A 558 -12.28 -0.40 19.77
C GLN A 558 -12.74 1.07 19.86
N LEU A 559 -11.95 1.95 20.48
CA LEU A 559 -12.24 3.39 20.51
C LEU A 559 -12.16 4.00 19.10
N LEU A 560 -11.16 3.63 18.29
CA LEU A 560 -11.03 4.09 16.90
C LEU A 560 -12.20 3.60 16.02
N ASP A 561 -12.67 2.38 16.23
CA ASP A 561 -13.86 1.85 15.55
C ASP A 561 -15.14 2.58 15.99
N LYS A 562 -15.31 2.80 17.29
CA LYS A 562 -16.46 3.51 17.86
C LYS A 562 -16.54 4.95 17.37
N ARG A 563 -15.39 5.64 17.29
CA ARG A 563 -15.26 6.99 16.71
C ARG A 563 -15.83 7.07 15.30
N SER A 564 -15.53 6.06 14.48
CA SER A 564 -15.98 6.00 13.08
C SER A 564 -17.48 5.75 12.96
N CYS A 565 -18.06 5.01 13.90
CA CYS A 565 -19.49 4.65 13.90
C CYS A 565 -20.41 5.71 14.53
N LYS A 566 -19.89 6.57 15.43
CA LYS A 566 -20.65 7.59 16.17
C LYS A 566 -19.95 8.95 16.15
N PRO A 567 -20.08 9.73 15.06
CA PRO A 567 -19.46 11.05 14.94
C PRO A 567 -19.89 12.04 16.03
N GLU A 568 -21.12 11.92 16.54
CA GLU A 568 -21.70 12.82 17.56
C GLU A 568 -21.06 12.68 18.95
N GLU A 569 -20.54 11.50 19.30
CA GLU A 569 -19.81 11.23 20.57
C GLU A 569 -18.27 11.31 20.38
N SER A 570 -17.82 11.73 19.19
CA SER A 570 -16.45 11.54 18.72
C SER A 570 -15.39 12.29 19.54
N GLU A 571 -15.69 13.45 20.11
CA GLU A 571 -14.69 14.26 20.82
C GLU A 571 -14.11 13.55 22.06
N ASN A 572 -14.97 13.02 22.94
CA ASN A 572 -14.52 12.32 24.15
C ASN A 572 -13.80 11.00 23.81
N ILE A 573 -14.34 10.25 22.85
CA ILE A 573 -13.75 8.98 22.37
C ILE A 573 -12.36 9.24 21.76
N THR A 574 -12.22 10.32 20.98
CA THR A 574 -10.96 10.71 20.36
C THR A 574 -9.93 11.11 21.41
N ALA A 575 -10.33 11.86 22.44
CA ALA A 575 -9.45 12.26 23.53
C ALA A 575 -8.94 11.05 24.34
N GLU A 576 -9.81 10.09 24.66
CA GLU A 576 -9.43 8.86 25.38
C GLU A 576 -8.48 7.99 24.54
N ALA A 577 -8.78 7.79 23.25
CA ALA A 577 -7.92 7.03 22.35
C ALA A 577 -6.55 7.69 22.18
N LEU A 578 -6.50 9.03 22.10
CA LEU A 578 -5.26 9.80 22.03
C LEU A 578 -4.44 9.66 23.32
N ASP A 579 -5.06 9.81 24.49
CA ASP A 579 -4.37 9.67 25.80
C ASP A 579 -3.75 8.28 25.97
N LEU A 580 -4.50 7.21 25.66
CA LEU A 580 -3.96 5.85 25.69
C LEU A 580 -2.85 5.65 24.66
N SER A 581 -3.02 6.18 23.44
CA SER A 581 -1.99 6.07 22.39
C SER A 581 -0.67 6.72 22.81
N LEU A 582 -0.72 7.90 23.44
CA LEU A 582 0.45 8.60 23.96
C LEU A 582 1.05 7.85 25.16
N ARG A 583 0.23 7.39 26.11
CA ARG A 583 0.68 6.68 27.32
C ARG A 583 1.48 5.42 27.01
N TYR A 584 1.04 4.64 26.02
CA TYR A 584 1.67 3.38 25.63
C TYR A 584 2.63 3.50 24.44
N ASN A 585 2.88 4.74 23.97
CA ASN A 585 3.70 5.07 22.81
C ASN A 585 3.26 4.34 21.52
N PHE A 586 1.96 4.15 21.31
CA PHE A 586 1.46 3.57 20.06
C PHE A 586 1.33 4.64 18.98
N VAL A 587 1.90 4.39 17.81
CA VAL A 587 1.62 5.15 16.58
C VAL A 587 0.30 4.68 15.99
N THR A 588 -0.71 5.53 16.09
CA THR A 588 -2.11 5.25 15.70
C THR A 588 -2.59 6.33 14.71
N PRO A 589 -3.81 6.26 14.17
CA PRO A 589 -4.32 7.35 13.31
C PRO A 589 -4.36 8.73 13.99
N LEU A 590 -4.23 8.80 15.33
CA LEU A 590 -4.25 10.03 16.14
C LEU A 590 -2.85 10.51 16.56
N THR A 591 -1.84 9.67 16.43
CA THR A 591 -0.47 9.93 16.90
C THR A 591 0.57 9.68 15.83
N SER A 592 1.71 10.32 15.99
CA SER A 592 2.85 10.25 15.08
C SER A 592 4.13 10.21 15.89
N MET A 593 5.12 9.48 15.42
CA MET A 593 6.42 9.40 16.08
C MET A 593 7.40 10.38 15.45
N VAL A 594 8.13 11.13 16.26
CA VAL A 594 9.12 12.12 15.83
C VAL A 594 10.48 11.78 16.41
N VAL A 595 11.51 11.61 15.59
CA VAL A 595 12.90 11.46 16.04
C VAL A 595 13.66 12.74 15.74
N THR A 596 14.27 13.35 16.75
CA THR A 596 15.09 14.55 16.56
C THR A 596 16.57 14.22 16.74
N LYS A 597 17.42 14.74 15.85
CA LYS A 597 18.88 14.68 15.98
C LYS A 597 19.41 16.00 16.52
N PRO A 598 19.72 16.14 17.83
CA PRO A 598 20.41 17.31 18.34
C PRO A 598 21.87 17.38 17.81
N GLN A 599 22.26 18.52 17.25
CA GLN A 599 23.66 18.92 17.13
C GLN A 599 23.91 20.27 17.82
N ASN A 600 25.14 20.40 18.34
CA ASN A 600 25.68 21.53 19.09
C ASN A 600 25.41 22.89 18.43
N ASP A 601 24.94 23.84 19.25
CA ASP A 601 24.91 25.30 19.09
C ASP A 601 25.32 25.86 17.71
N GLU A 602 24.34 26.01 16.81
CA GLU A 602 24.04 27.19 15.97
C GLU A 602 23.14 26.77 14.77
N ASN A 603 21.82 26.99 14.90
CA ASN A 603 20.69 26.80 13.94
C ASN A 603 19.92 25.44 13.97
N PRO A 604 18.58 25.43 13.77
CA PRO A 604 17.69 24.49 14.46
C PRO A 604 17.21 23.25 13.66
N GLU A 605 17.29 22.08 14.34
CA GLU A 605 16.37 20.91 14.47
C GLU A 605 16.05 19.90 13.33
N ASP A 606 16.98 18.99 12.98
CA ASP A 606 16.68 17.79 12.16
C ASP A 606 15.61 16.89 12.82
N ALA A 607 14.38 16.84 12.28
CA ALA A 607 13.29 15.99 12.79
C ALA A 607 12.73 15.01 11.73
N LEU A 608 12.72 13.72 12.05
CA LEU A 608 12.13 12.62 11.27
C LEU A 608 10.72 12.30 11.79
N ILE A 609 9.73 12.01 10.94
CA ILE A 609 8.37 11.64 11.39
C ILE A 609 7.90 10.29 10.84
N ALA A 610 7.13 9.55 11.63
CA ALA A 610 6.40 8.36 11.21
C ALA A 610 4.92 8.45 11.62
N ASP A 611 4.01 8.37 10.64
CA ASP A 611 2.56 8.50 10.81
C ASP A 611 1.84 7.18 10.54
N LYS A 612 0.74 6.88 11.25
CA LYS A 612 -0.19 5.84 10.76
C LYS A 612 -1.14 6.45 9.71
N LEU A 613 -1.16 5.86 8.52
CA LEU A 613 -2.09 6.25 7.45
C LEU A 613 -3.46 5.59 7.67
N SER A 614 -4.53 6.36 7.49
CA SER A 614 -5.88 5.80 7.33
C SER A 614 -6.13 5.46 5.86
N GLU A 615 -6.64 4.25 5.57
CA GLU A 615 -7.10 3.90 4.21
C GLU A 615 -8.26 4.82 3.81
N GLY A 616 -7.97 5.89 3.08
CA GLY A 616 -8.99 6.85 2.65
C GLY A 616 -8.47 8.26 2.32
N MET A 617 -7.26 8.61 2.74
CA MET A 617 -6.69 9.92 2.37
C MET A 617 -5.96 9.81 1.03
N LYS A 618 -6.56 10.36 -0.04
CA LYS A 618 -5.80 10.75 -1.24
C LYS A 618 -4.78 11.81 -0.80
N GLU A 619 -3.50 11.45 -0.74
CA GLU A 619 -2.41 12.42 -0.57
C GLU A 619 -2.36 13.35 -1.79
N SER A 620 -2.94 14.54 -1.65
CA SER A 620 -2.74 15.67 -2.56
C SER A 620 -1.44 16.40 -2.20
N HIS A 621 -0.61 16.77 -3.18
CA HIS A 621 0.18 18.03 -3.31
C HIS A 621 1.41 17.85 -4.24
N PHE A 622 1.24 17.72 -5.58
CA PHE A 622 2.36 17.75 -6.54
C PHE A 622 2.00 18.39 -7.90
N LEU A 623 2.72 19.44 -8.34
CA LEU A 623 2.60 19.92 -9.73
C LEU A 623 3.19 18.88 -10.70
N HIS A 624 2.41 18.49 -11.70
CA HIS A 624 2.85 17.54 -12.73
C HIS A 624 2.97 18.24 -14.08
N PHE A 625 3.98 17.88 -14.89
CA PHE A 625 4.20 18.49 -16.22
C PHE A 625 4.19 17.44 -17.34
N ALA A 626 3.58 17.77 -18.46
CA ALA A 626 3.48 16.90 -19.63
C ALA A 626 3.81 17.66 -20.92
N VAL A 627 4.42 16.94 -21.86
CA VAL A 627 4.75 17.39 -23.22
C VAL A 627 4.34 16.31 -24.20
N ASP A 628 3.40 16.60 -25.09
CA ASP A 628 2.95 15.64 -26.10
C ASP A 628 2.59 16.29 -27.43
N GLY A 629 2.63 15.51 -28.52
CA GLY A 629 2.23 15.98 -29.85
C GLY A 629 3.02 17.19 -30.38
N ASP A 630 2.31 18.18 -30.93
CA ASP A 630 2.87 19.45 -31.42
C ASP A 630 3.30 20.31 -30.25
N PRO A 631 4.62 20.40 -29.94
CA PRO A 631 5.20 20.69 -28.63
C PRO A 631 4.25 21.35 -27.64
N HIS A 632 3.34 20.55 -27.08
CA HIS A 632 2.22 21.02 -26.29
C HIS A 632 2.54 20.76 -24.84
N PHE A 633 2.70 21.83 -24.08
CA PHE A 633 3.08 21.79 -22.67
C PHE A 633 1.83 21.88 -21.82
N ILE A 634 1.66 20.95 -20.88
CA ILE A 634 0.59 20.96 -19.87
C ILE A 634 1.25 21.04 -18.49
N ILE A 635 0.84 22.03 -17.71
CA ILE A 635 1.28 22.29 -16.34
C ILE A 635 0.06 22.12 -15.42
N GLU A 636 0.00 21.04 -14.66
CA GLU A 636 -1.07 20.82 -13.67
C GLU A 636 -0.73 21.47 -12.34
N ILE A 637 -1.70 22.18 -11.76
CA ILE A 637 -1.56 22.81 -10.44
C ILE A 637 -2.62 22.22 -9.51
N PRO A 638 -2.24 21.27 -8.63
CA PRO A 638 -3.20 20.59 -7.75
C PRO A 638 -3.93 21.53 -6.81
N GLU A 639 -3.28 22.60 -6.35
CA GLU A 639 -3.85 23.56 -5.38
C GLU A 639 -5.13 24.23 -5.90
N VAL A 640 -5.27 24.40 -7.21
CA VAL A 640 -6.42 25.05 -7.85
C VAL A 640 -7.24 24.09 -8.72
N ASN A 641 -6.89 22.79 -8.73
CA ASN A 641 -7.49 21.76 -9.57
C ASN A 641 -7.65 22.20 -11.05
N ASP A 642 -6.62 22.84 -11.58
CA ASP A 642 -6.64 23.42 -12.92
C ASP A 642 -5.28 23.25 -13.62
N ALA A 643 -5.26 23.43 -14.95
CA ALA A 643 -4.07 23.26 -15.76
C ALA A 643 -3.79 24.46 -16.68
N LEU A 644 -2.52 24.77 -16.89
CA LEU A 644 -2.04 25.74 -17.87
C LEU A 644 -1.45 25.02 -19.07
N CYS A 645 -1.72 25.49 -20.28
CA CYS A 645 -1.22 24.84 -21.48
C CYS A 645 -0.74 25.82 -22.57
N PHE A 646 0.32 25.50 -23.30
CA PHE A 646 0.81 26.32 -24.42
C PHE A 646 1.60 25.49 -25.43
N ASN A 647 1.70 25.97 -26.67
CA ASN A 647 2.50 25.33 -27.72
C ASN A 647 3.83 26.05 -27.93
N THR A 648 4.80 25.40 -28.57
CA THR A 648 5.97 26.11 -29.12
C THR A 648 6.11 25.88 -30.62
N ASP A 649 5.61 26.84 -31.40
CA ASP A 649 5.76 26.83 -32.85
C ASP A 649 7.17 27.29 -33.26
N ASP A 650 8.02 26.35 -33.70
CA ASP A 650 9.34 26.64 -34.32
C ASP A 650 9.59 25.66 -35.50
N LYS A 651 10.68 25.82 -36.24
CA LYS A 651 11.01 24.96 -37.38
C LYS A 651 11.43 23.55 -36.92
N PRO A 652 11.16 22.51 -37.73
CA PRO A 652 11.75 21.19 -37.52
C PRO A 652 13.28 21.25 -37.35
N GLY A 653 13.80 20.49 -36.41
CA GLY A 653 15.22 20.43 -36.06
C GLY A 653 15.64 21.37 -34.94
N THR A 654 14.76 22.28 -34.49
CA THR A 654 15.01 23.14 -33.32
C THR A 654 15.14 22.31 -32.05
N ILE A 655 16.12 22.62 -31.22
CA ILE A 655 16.40 21.91 -29.96
C ILE A 655 16.08 22.84 -28.80
N PHE A 656 15.13 22.44 -27.95
CA PHE A 656 14.71 23.20 -26.77
C PHE A 656 15.34 22.63 -25.50
N ASN A 657 15.83 23.51 -24.63
CA ASN A 657 16.19 23.17 -23.26
C ASN A 657 14.92 23.14 -22.39
N LEU A 658 14.50 21.93 -22.01
CA LEU A 658 13.25 21.70 -21.28
C LEU A 658 13.47 21.81 -19.77
N VAL A 659 14.52 21.16 -19.27
CA VAL A 659 14.90 21.15 -17.85
C VAL A 659 16.41 21.36 -17.76
N ARG A 660 16.83 22.21 -16.82
CA ARG A 660 18.21 22.49 -16.47
C ARG A 660 18.31 22.65 -14.96
N GLU A 661 18.95 21.69 -14.32
CA GLU A 661 19.23 21.69 -12.90
C GLU A 661 20.71 21.99 -12.67
N PRO A 662 21.07 23.22 -12.28
CA PRO A 662 22.46 23.60 -12.11
C PRO A 662 23.15 22.87 -10.94
N LEU A 663 22.44 22.43 -9.90
CA LEU A 663 23.08 21.75 -8.75
C LEU A 663 23.48 20.31 -9.03
N THR A 664 22.70 19.58 -9.85
CA THR A 664 22.98 18.17 -10.19
C THR A 664 23.65 18.02 -11.55
N GLY A 665 23.61 19.06 -12.39
CA GLY A 665 24.02 18.98 -13.78
C GLY A 665 23.05 18.14 -14.63
N PHE A 666 21.80 17.98 -14.18
CA PHE A 666 20.75 17.29 -14.93
C PHE A 666 20.16 18.22 -15.99
N VAL A 667 20.23 17.80 -17.24
CA VAL A 667 19.75 18.59 -18.38
C VAL A 667 18.91 17.71 -19.30
N VAL A 668 17.74 18.20 -19.69
CA VAL A 668 16.88 17.57 -20.69
C VAL A 668 16.69 18.53 -21.85
N ASN A 669 17.16 18.11 -23.03
CA ASN A 669 16.97 18.84 -24.29
C ASN A 669 16.13 17.99 -25.25
N GLY A 670 15.15 18.60 -25.91
CA GLY A 670 14.29 17.94 -26.89
C GLY A 670 14.46 18.53 -28.28
N GLN A 671 14.67 17.71 -29.30
CA GLN A 671 14.74 18.12 -30.70
C GLN A 671 13.42 17.87 -31.41
N THR A 672 12.90 18.89 -32.09
CA THR A 672 11.69 18.79 -32.89
C THR A 672 11.93 18.15 -34.26
N ILE A 673 10.93 17.45 -34.78
CA ILE A 673 10.84 16.88 -36.13
C ILE A 673 9.51 17.33 -36.75
N GLY A 674 9.44 17.43 -38.08
CA GLY A 674 8.20 17.76 -38.79
C GLY A 674 7.45 16.53 -39.28
N ASP A 675 6.30 16.71 -39.91
CA ASP A 675 5.60 15.64 -40.64
C ASP A 675 6.44 15.04 -41.79
N LYS A 676 6.14 13.80 -42.20
CA LYS A 676 6.72 13.14 -43.40
C LYS A 676 6.42 13.91 -44.68
N LYS A 677 5.24 14.53 -44.75
CA LYS A 677 4.77 15.41 -45.82
C LYS A 677 3.91 16.50 -45.22
N VAL A 678 4.06 17.73 -45.72
CA VAL A 678 3.19 18.85 -45.33
C VAL A 678 2.03 18.92 -46.33
N GLU A 679 0.79 18.95 -45.84
CA GLU A 679 -0.38 19.15 -46.71
C GLU A 679 -0.31 20.53 -47.39
N PRO A 680 -0.60 20.64 -48.70
CA PRO A 680 -0.60 21.91 -49.40
C PRO A 680 -1.58 22.91 -48.75
N GLY A 681 -1.05 24.00 -48.18
CA GLY A 681 -1.84 25.03 -47.49
C GLY A 681 -1.92 24.89 -45.96
N SER A 682 -1.36 23.82 -45.38
CA SER A 682 -1.22 23.66 -43.92
C SER A 682 0.16 24.16 -43.44
N LYS A 683 0.26 24.56 -42.17
CA LYS A 683 1.51 25.03 -41.55
C LYS A 683 2.51 23.89 -41.26
N GLY A 684 2.08 22.63 -41.35
CA GLY A 684 2.82 21.42 -40.93
C GLY A 684 2.96 21.34 -39.40
N HIS A 685 2.81 20.16 -38.81
CA HIS A 685 3.00 19.97 -37.38
C HIS A 685 4.45 19.64 -37.03
N THR A 686 4.88 20.07 -35.85
CA THR A 686 6.15 19.62 -35.27
C THR A 686 5.90 18.59 -34.17
N TYR A 687 6.88 17.78 -33.81
CA TYR A 687 6.81 16.83 -32.69
C TYR A 687 8.19 16.65 -32.08
N PHE A 688 8.34 16.16 -30.85
CA PHE A 688 9.66 15.75 -30.37
C PHE A 688 10.06 14.41 -31.00
N GLY A 689 11.18 14.39 -31.71
CA GLY A 689 11.71 13.18 -32.34
C GLY A 689 12.88 12.57 -31.59
N ARG A 690 13.57 13.39 -30.79
CA ARG A 690 14.74 12.98 -30.01
C ARG A 690 14.82 13.74 -28.69
N PHE A 691 15.24 13.05 -27.64
CA PHE A 691 15.63 13.66 -26.37
C PHE A 691 17.09 13.36 -26.07
N GLY A 692 17.82 14.37 -25.61
CA GLY A 692 19.15 14.27 -25.03
C GLY A 692 19.00 14.53 -23.54
N ILE A 693 19.30 13.52 -22.72
CA ILE A 693 19.33 13.64 -21.27
C ILE A 693 20.78 13.52 -20.82
N ILE A 694 21.24 14.53 -20.07
CA ILE A 694 22.60 14.63 -19.56
C ILE A 694 22.53 14.62 -18.05
N HIS A 695 23.47 13.90 -17.45
CA HIS A 695 23.77 14.08 -16.04
C HIS A 695 25.26 14.32 -15.89
N GLU A 696 25.67 15.59 -15.79
CA GLU A 696 27.09 15.98 -15.81
C GLU A 696 27.88 15.32 -14.67
N LYS A 697 27.34 15.28 -13.45
CA LYS A 697 28.00 14.60 -12.31
C LYS A 697 28.26 13.11 -12.53
N PHE A 698 27.47 12.44 -13.38
CA PHE A 698 27.61 11.01 -13.64
C PHE A 698 28.22 10.72 -15.01
N ASN A 699 28.56 11.75 -15.80
CA ASN A 699 29.05 11.61 -17.19
C ASN A 699 28.16 10.72 -18.07
N ILE A 700 26.84 10.74 -17.82
CA ILE A 700 25.86 9.96 -18.58
C ILE A 700 25.25 10.86 -19.65
N ARG A 701 25.24 10.37 -20.88
CA ARG A 701 24.46 10.92 -21.99
C ARG A 701 23.49 9.85 -22.50
N LEU A 702 22.20 10.15 -22.41
CA LEU A 702 21.15 9.32 -22.96
C LEU A 702 20.57 10.01 -24.19
N MET A 703 20.60 9.36 -25.34
CA MET A 703 19.83 9.76 -26.51
C MET A 703 18.61 8.84 -26.64
N VAL A 704 17.42 9.40 -26.57
CA VAL A 704 16.18 8.67 -26.87
C VAL A 704 15.69 9.12 -28.23
N THR A 705 15.45 8.19 -29.14
CA THR A 705 14.86 8.43 -30.46
C THR A 705 13.62 7.57 -30.64
N THR A 706 12.86 7.79 -31.71
CA THR A 706 11.69 6.96 -32.03
C THR A 706 12.03 5.53 -32.45
N ARG A 707 13.31 5.22 -32.68
CA ARG A 707 13.78 3.89 -33.14
C ARG A 707 14.62 3.16 -32.12
N GLU A 708 15.47 3.91 -31.41
CA GLU A 708 16.48 3.37 -30.52
C GLU A 708 16.77 4.32 -29.36
N ILE A 709 17.33 3.74 -28.30
CA ILE A 709 17.89 4.46 -27.17
C ILE A 709 19.39 4.18 -27.17
N LEU A 710 20.20 5.23 -27.15
CA LEU A 710 21.65 5.12 -27.05
C LEU A 710 22.10 5.69 -25.70
N VAL A 711 22.95 4.93 -25.01
CA VAL A 711 23.56 5.33 -23.75
C VAL A 711 25.05 5.48 -24.00
N GLU A 712 25.57 6.69 -23.88
CA GLU A 712 26.99 6.99 -23.99
C GLU A 712 27.55 7.35 -22.62
N PHE A 713 28.61 6.65 -22.23
CA PHE A 713 29.44 6.97 -21.07
C PHE A 713 30.72 7.62 -21.58
N LEU A 714 30.96 8.88 -21.21
CA LEU A 714 32.17 9.59 -21.63
C LEU A 714 33.35 9.07 -20.78
N CYS A 715 34.23 8.30 -21.40
CA CYS A 715 35.28 7.49 -20.76
C CYS A 715 36.25 8.24 -19.82
N TYR A 716 36.28 7.80 -18.56
CA TYR A 716 37.46 7.20 -17.90
C TYR A 716 36.98 5.86 -17.28
N PRO A 717 37.84 4.86 -17.04
CA PRO A 717 37.41 3.58 -16.49
C PRO A 717 37.00 3.77 -15.03
N VAL A 718 35.71 4.00 -14.80
CA VAL A 718 35.07 3.85 -13.50
C VAL A 718 34.22 2.58 -13.59
N PRO A 719 34.36 1.60 -12.68
CA PRO A 719 33.62 0.34 -12.77
C PRO A 719 32.11 0.61 -12.70
N PHE A 720 31.42 0.30 -13.80
CA PHE A 720 29.97 0.45 -13.96
C PHE A 720 29.26 -0.81 -13.42
N LYS A 721 28.55 -0.74 -12.29
CA LYS A 721 27.55 -1.76 -11.90
C LYS A 721 26.19 -1.39 -12.47
N TRP A 722 25.50 -2.37 -13.06
CA TRP A 722 24.18 -2.30 -13.70
C TRP A 722 22.99 -1.89 -12.77
N LEU A 723 23.27 -1.29 -11.60
CA LEU A 723 22.28 -0.95 -10.57
C LEU A 723 21.73 0.50 -10.64
N HIS A 724 22.16 1.35 -11.59
CA HIS A 724 22.00 2.81 -11.48
C HIS A 724 21.13 3.49 -12.55
N VAL A 725 20.60 2.75 -13.52
CA VAL A 725 19.60 3.25 -14.47
C VAL A 725 18.47 2.22 -14.51
N HIS A 726 17.31 2.54 -13.93
CA HIS A 726 16.13 1.69 -14.09
C HIS A 726 15.41 2.12 -15.38
N MET A 727 15.63 1.37 -16.45
CA MET A 727 14.84 1.43 -17.68
C MET A 727 13.87 0.26 -17.70
N ILE A 728 12.58 0.53 -17.54
CA ILE A 728 11.54 -0.48 -17.74
C ILE A 728 11.08 -0.40 -19.20
N LEU A 729 11.46 -1.41 -19.97
CA LEU A 729 10.98 -1.66 -21.34
C LEU A 729 9.83 -2.67 -21.25
N SER A 730 8.61 -2.23 -21.53
CA SER A 730 7.44 -3.12 -21.60
C SER A 730 6.77 -2.96 -22.97
N ASN A 731 6.63 -4.06 -23.73
CA ASN A 731 5.87 -4.10 -25.00
C ASN A 731 6.24 -3.00 -26.02
N GLY A 732 7.52 -2.66 -26.16
CA GLY A 732 7.98 -1.64 -27.13
C GLY A 732 7.65 -0.20 -26.74
N GLN A 733 7.37 0.07 -25.45
CA GLN A 733 7.21 1.39 -24.85
C GLN A 733 8.19 1.54 -23.68
N ILE A 734 8.82 2.71 -23.57
CA ILE A 734 9.72 3.08 -22.46
C ILE A 734 8.84 3.68 -21.38
N ARG A 735 8.75 3.06 -20.21
CA ARG A 735 7.86 3.56 -19.14
C ARG A 735 8.55 4.38 -18.07
N LEU A 736 9.87 4.28 -17.93
CA LEU A 736 10.56 5.00 -16.85
C LEU A 736 12.05 5.12 -17.16
N VAL A 737 12.60 6.34 -17.09
CA VAL A 737 14.04 6.56 -16.93
C VAL A 737 14.22 7.14 -15.54
N THR A 738 14.73 6.33 -14.61
CA THR A 738 15.11 6.80 -13.27
C THR A 738 16.62 6.83 -13.17
N LEU A 739 17.15 8.03 -12.94
CA LEU A 739 18.51 8.27 -12.48
C LEU A 739 18.42 8.60 -10.99
N ARG A 740 18.97 7.72 -10.13
CA ARG A 740 18.85 7.80 -8.66
C ARG A 740 19.22 9.23 -8.15
N ASN A 741 18.38 9.79 -7.29
CA ASN A 741 18.46 11.15 -6.72
C ASN A 741 18.23 12.31 -7.70
N THR A 742 17.49 12.09 -8.80
CA THR A 742 17.00 13.15 -9.71
C THR A 742 15.58 12.89 -10.21
N VAL A 743 15.04 13.83 -10.99
CA VAL A 743 13.68 13.85 -11.57
C VAL A 743 13.23 12.48 -12.09
N LYS A 744 12.01 12.06 -11.75
CA LYS A 744 11.36 10.94 -12.45
C LYS A 744 10.70 11.47 -13.71
N CYS A 745 11.19 11.00 -14.86
CA CYS A 745 10.62 11.34 -16.17
C CYS A 745 10.19 10.06 -16.90
N VAL A 746 9.10 10.18 -17.64
CA VAL A 746 8.53 9.17 -18.52
C VAL A 746 8.61 9.70 -19.94
N ILE A 747 9.15 8.89 -20.87
CA ILE A 747 9.19 9.22 -22.29
C ILE A 747 8.34 8.21 -23.05
N ILE A 748 7.22 8.66 -23.62
CA ILE A 748 6.26 7.77 -24.31
C ILE A 748 6.55 7.81 -25.81
N LEU A 749 6.61 6.63 -26.45
CA LEU A 749 6.66 6.50 -27.91
C LEU A 749 5.25 6.39 -28.47
N HIS A 750 4.84 7.37 -29.27
CA HIS A 750 3.58 7.39 -29.98
C HIS A 750 3.80 6.77 -31.37
N LYS A 751 3.32 5.53 -31.55
CA LYS A 751 3.44 4.81 -32.83
C LYS A 751 2.33 5.23 -33.78
N VAL A 752 2.73 5.80 -34.91
CA VAL A 752 1.85 6.12 -36.03
C VAL A 752 1.80 4.91 -36.96
N TRP A 753 0.64 4.66 -37.58
CA TRP A 753 0.49 3.59 -38.56
C TRP A 753 1.56 3.68 -39.66
N GLU A 754 2.22 2.57 -39.96
CA GLU A 754 3.45 2.52 -40.79
C GLU A 754 3.27 3.15 -42.20
N LYS A 755 2.06 3.04 -42.76
CA LYS A 755 1.68 3.62 -44.08
C LYS A 755 1.02 5.00 -43.99
N HIS A 756 1.03 5.65 -42.84
CA HIS A 756 0.39 6.97 -42.68
C HIS A 756 1.07 8.00 -43.60
N PRO A 757 0.30 8.73 -44.44
CA PRO A 757 0.86 9.57 -45.51
C PRO A 757 1.53 10.86 -45.02
N TYR A 758 1.15 11.36 -43.84
CA TYR A 758 1.58 12.66 -43.31
C TYR A 758 2.41 12.54 -42.01
N HIS A 759 1.87 11.91 -40.96
CA HIS A 759 2.56 11.79 -39.67
C HIS A 759 3.63 10.68 -39.58
N GLN A 760 4.55 10.83 -38.63
CA GLN A 760 5.56 9.83 -38.24
C GLN A 760 5.56 9.62 -36.72
N ASP A 761 6.16 8.52 -36.27
CA ASP A 761 6.36 8.24 -34.84
C ASP A 761 7.03 9.43 -34.16
N TYR A 762 6.62 9.71 -32.93
CA TYR A 762 7.16 10.79 -32.11
C TYR A 762 7.20 10.42 -30.63
N LEU A 763 7.85 11.25 -29.83
CA LEU A 763 8.06 11.06 -28.41
C LEU A 763 7.32 12.12 -27.61
N GLY A 764 6.66 11.71 -26.52
CA GLY A 764 6.16 12.60 -25.47
C GLY A 764 7.07 12.55 -24.24
N PHE A 765 7.13 13.64 -23.47
CA PHE A 765 7.94 13.75 -22.25
C PHE A 765 7.06 14.19 -21.08
N TYR A 766 7.06 13.39 -20.01
CA TYR A 766 6.18 13.58 -18.86
C TYR A 766 6.99 13.52 -17.58
N THR A 767 6.94 14.56 -16.75
CA THR A 767 7.56 14.52 -15.43
C THR A 767 6.54 14.06 -14.40
N VAL A 768 6.97 13.07 -13.61
CA VAL A 768 6.12 12.41 -12.62
C VAL A 768 6.53 12.84 -11.21
N ASP A 769 7.75 13.35 -11.04
CA ASP A 769 8.26 13.70 -9.72
C ASP A 769 9.36 14.78 -9.78
N SER A 770 9.09 15.98 -9.24
CA SER A 770 9.98 17.16 -9.30
C SER A 770 10.51 17.66 -7.95
N HIS A 771 10.10 17.10 -6.80
CA HIS A 771 10.48 17.61 -5.46
C HIS A 771 11.99 17.51 -5.16
N LEU A 772 12.71 16.67 -5.89
CA LEU A 772 14.17 16.50 -5.77
C LEU A 772 14.96 17.55 -6.56
N LEU A 773 14.30 18.43 -7.32
CA LEU A 773 14.97 19.53 -8.02
C LEU A 773 15.15 20.73 -7.12
N SER A 774 16.28 21.40 -7.28
CA SER A 774 16.62 22.57 -6.48
C SER A 774 15.69 23.73 -6.83
N GLN A 775 15.59 24.71 -5.93
CA GLN A 775 14.89 25.97 -6.21
C GLN A 775 15.47 26.74 -7.40
N SER A 776 16.68 26.38 -7.85
CA SER A 776 17.35 26.99 -9.01
C SER A 776 17.13 26.25 -10.33
N VAL A 777 16.31 25.19 -10.33
CA VAL A 777 15.92 24.50 -11.57
C VAL A 777 15.25 25.49 -12.53
N HIS A 778 15.65 25.41 -13.79
CA HIS A 778 15.13 26.27 -14.85
C HIS A 778 14.92 25.46 -16.12
N GLY A 779 14.47 26.12 -17.18
CA GLY A 779 14.23 25.54 -18.50
C GLY A 779 12.84 25.94 -18.98
N LEU A 780 12.47 25.50 -20.17
CA LEU A 780 11.17 25.84 -20.75
C LEU A 780 10.00 25.37 -19.86
N ILE A 781 10.16 24.21 -19.22
CA ILE A 781 9.21 23.69 -18.21
C ILE A 781 9.79 23.68 -16.80
N GLY A 782 11.11 23.55 -16.65
CA GLY A 782 11.75 23.47 -15.33
C GLY A 782 11.45 24.67 -14.43
N GLN A 783 11.26 25.86 -15.00
CA GLN A 783 10.92 27.09 -14.28
C GLN A 783 9.59 27.04 -13.48
N PHE A 784 8.74 26.05 -13.75
CA PHE A 784 7.42 25.92 -13.09
C PHE A 784 7.40 24.86 -12.00
N PHE A 785 8.50 24.12 -11.79
CA PHE A 785 8.52 22.93 -10.92
C PHE A 785 8.35 23.23 -9.42
N HIS A 786 8.53 24.49 -9.02
CA HIS A 786 8.25 25.00 -7.66
C HIS A 786 6.96 25.83 -7.58
N GLY A 787 6.04 25.60 -8.52
CA GLY A 787 4.74 26.25 -8.59
C GLY A 787 4.71 27.56 -9.38
N VAL A 788 3.52 27.93 -9.82
CA VAL A 788 3.24 29.21 -10.48
C VAL A 788 1.90 29.74 -9.98
N LYS A 789 1.91 30.97 -9.45
CA LYS A 789 0.69 31.64 -8.98
C LYS A 789 0.05 32.41 -10.13
N PHE A 790 -1.23 32.18 -10.36
CA PHE A 790 -2.02 32.92 -11.34
C PHE A 790 -3.45 33.14 -10.84
N GLU A 791 -4.10 34.18 -11.36
CA GLU A 791 -5.53 34.45 -11.16
C GLU A 791 -6.21 34.54 -12.52
N VAL A 792 -7.42 34.00 -12.66
CA VAL A 792 -8.20 34.05 -13.91
C VAL A 792 -9.51 34.77 -13.65
N SER A 793 -9.85 35.73 -14.50
CA SER A 793 -11.14 36.42 -14.46
C SER A 793 -12.28 35.50 -14.90
N GLU A 794 -13.51 35.94 -14.65
CA GLU A 794 -14.70 35.32 -15.25
C GLU A 794 -14.54 35.16 -16.78
N PRO A 795 -14.90 33.98 -17.34
CA PRO A 795 -14.80 33.74 -18.76
C PRO A 795 -15.79 34.63 -19.56
N PHE A 796 -15.35 35.10 -20.71
CA PHE A 796 -16.14 35.87 -21.67
C PHE A 796 -16.09 35.20 -23.05
N GLN A 797 -17.03 35.55 -23.92
CA GLN A 797 -17.12 34.93 -25.25
C GLN A 797 -15.86 35.24 -26.08
N GLY A 798 -15.13 34.19 -26.44
CA GLY A 798 -13.93 34.26 -27.27
C GLY A 798 -14.24 34.30 -28.77
N LYS A 799 -13.20 34.22 -29.59
CA LYS A 799 -13.32 34.15 -31.06
C LYS A 799 -13.94 32.84 -31.56
N ASP A 800 -13.74 31.76 -30.82
CA ASP A 800 -14.36 30.46 -31.06
C ASP A 800 -15.64 30.37 -30.22
N GLN A 801 -16.75 29.98 -30.82
CA GLN A 801 -18.04 29.94 -30.11
C GLN A 801 -18.04 28.90 -28.99
N ASP A 802 -17.26 27.83 -29.15
CA ASP A 802 -17.21 26.68 -28.24
C ASP A 802 -16.07 26.78 -27.22
N LYS A 803 -15.26 27.85 -27.24
CA LYS A 803 -14.12 28.04 -26.34
C LYS A 803 -14.12 29.45 -25.73
N PRO A 804 -14.48 29.61 -24.45
CA PRO A 804 -14.50 30.91 -23.82
C PRO A 804 -13.07 31.41 -23.57
N ASP A 805 -12.89 32.73 -23.68
CA ASP A 805 -11.66 33.43 -23.35
C ASP A 805 -11.74 33.98 -21.92
N ALA A 806 -10.60 34.14 -21.25
CA ALA A 806 -10.51 34.78 -19.94
C ALA A 806 -9.26 35.65 -19.85
N THR A 807 -9.24 36.56 -18.87
CA THR A 807 -8.04 37.34 -18.55
C THR A 807 -7.30 36.65 -17.41
N MET A 808 -6.06 36.25 -17.65
CA MET A 808 -5.17 35.67 -16.65
C MET A 808 -4.14 36.70 -16.18
N PHE A 809 -3.96 36.82 -14.88
CA PHE A 809 -2.88 37.55 -14.24
C PHE A 809 -1.84 36.56 -13.72
N VAL A 810 -0.64 36.57 -14.30
CA VAL A 810 0.44 35.63 -13.96
C VAL A 810 1.78 36.33 -14.08
N LYS A 811 2.68 36.15 -13.09
CA LYS A 811 4.01 36.80 -13.06
C LYS A 811 3.98 38.32 -13.37
N GLY A 812 2.96 39.03 -12.87
CA GLY A 812 2.77 40.48 -13.11
C GLY A 812 2.32 40.87 -14.53
N HIS A 813 2.02 39.89 -15.39
CA HIS A 813 1.51 40.10 -16.74
C HIS A 813 0.02 39.84 -16.82
N LYS A 814 -0.66 40.56 -17.72
CA LYS A 814 -2.07 40.36 -18.07
C LYS A 814 -2.15 39.65 -19.43
N LEU A 815 -2.62 38.42 -19.44
CA LEU A 815 -2.71 37.56 -20.62
C LEU A 815 -4.17 37.27 -20.97
N THR A 816 -4.48 37.13 -22.25
CA THR A 816 -5.73 36.53 -22.69
C THR A 816 -5.49 35.03 -22.89
N VAL A 817 -6.28 34.21 -22.21
CA VAL A 817 -6.21 32.74 -22.26
C VAL A 817 -7.52 32.17 -22.75
N THR A 818 -7.52 30.98 -23.35
CA THR A 818 -8.73 30.33 -23.88
C THR A 818 -8.94 28.99 -23.19
N ARG A 819 -10.16 28.67 -22.73
CA ARG A 819 -10.45 27.37 -22.11
C ARG A 819 -10.55 26.29 -23.18
N GLY A 820 -9.91 25.15 -22.95
CA GLY A 820 -10.01 23.99 -23.83
C GLY A 820 -9.69 22.68 -23.11
N TRP A 821 -9.80 21.57 -23.84
CA TRP A 821 -9.43 20.24 -23.38
C TRP A 821 -8.14 19.80 -24.08
N GLN A 822 -7.25 19.16 -23.33
CA GLN A 822 -5.99 18.59 -23.84
C GLN A 822 -5.85 17.16 -23.38
N ARG A 823 -5.20 16.34 -24.19
CA ARG A 823 -5.03 14.92 -23.88
C ARG A 823 -3.75 14.71 -23.10
N ASP A 824 -3.84 14.08 -21.94
CA ASP A 824 -2.73 13.76 -21.05
C ASP A 824 -2.62 12.25 -20.85
N PHE A 825 -1.42 11.70 -21.04
CA PHE A 825 -1.13 10.27 -21.00
C PHE A 825 -0.46 9.82 -19.70
N ARG A 826 -0.34 10.68 -18.67
CA ARG A 826 0.29 10.32 -17.37
C ARG A 826 -0.44 9.21 -16.61
N LYS A 827 -1.78 9.30 -16.51
CA LYS A 827 -2.61 8.33 -15.76
C LYS A 827 -3.03 7.14 -16.63
N ASP A 828 -3.50 7.40 -17.85
CA ASP A 828 -3.82 6.35 -18.84
C ASP A 828 -2.91 6.50 -20.08
N VAL A 829 -1.80 5.77 -20.06
CA VAL A 829 -0.80 5.75 -21.16
C VAL A 829 -1.39 5.18 -22.47
N LYS A 830 -2.47 4.40 -22.41
CA LYS A 830 -3.04 3.72 -23.59
C LYS A 830 -4.05 4.60 -24.30
N ASN A 831 -4.96 5.23 -23.55
CA ASN A 831 -6.04 6.02 -24.13
C ASN A 831 -5.88 7.53 -23.91
N GLY A 832 -5.08 7.99 -22.95
CA GLY A 832 -5.00 9.41 -22.56
C GLY A 832 -6.31 9.93 -21.96
N GLU A 833 -6.20 10.80 -20.96
CA GLU A 833 -7.32 11.47 -20.30
C GLU A 833 -7.50 12.87 -20.87
N ASN A 834 -8.73 13.36 -21.02
CA ASN A 834 -8.97 14.75 -21.39
C ASN A 834 -8.91 15.62 -20.14
N VAL A 835 -7.91 16.49 -20.06
CA VAL A 835 -7.71 17.44 -18.96
C VAL A 835 -8.11 18.83 -19.43
N PRO A 836 -8.96 19.56 -18.68
CA PRO A 836 -9.32 20.92 -19.04
C PRO A 836 -8.17 21.87 -18.68
N CYS A 837 -7.79 22.77 -19.59
CA CYS A 837 -6.69 23.71 -19.36
C CYS A 837 -6.97 25.09 -19.94
N TRP A 838 -6.27 26.09 -19.39
CA TRP A 838 -6.19 27.44 -19.94
C TRP A 838 -5.04 27.53 -20.94
N PHE A 839 -5.37 27.80 -22.21
CA PHE A 839 -4.39 27.88 -23.29
C PHE A 839 -3.79 29.28 -23.39
N ILE A 840 -2.46 29.38 -23.23
CA ILE A 840 -1.69 30.61 -23.36
C ILE A 840 -1.18 30.75 -24.80
N HIS A 841 -1.68 31.77 -25.48
CA HIS A 841 -1.32 32.08 -26.87
C HIS A 841 0.12 32.60 -27.01
N LYS A 842 0.59 32.73 -28.26
CA LYS A 842 1.90 33.31 -28.61
C LYS A 842 3.07 32.57 -27.95
N ASN A 843 3.06 31.24 -28.03
CA ASN A 843 4.11 30.39 -27.52
C ASN A 843 4.47 30.59 -26.03
N GLY A 844 3.46 30.75 -25.18
CA GLY A 844 3.66 30.95 -23.73
C GLY A 844 4.21 32.32 -23.34
N THR A 845 4.21 33.32 -24.25
CA THR A 845 4.73 34.66 -23.96
C THR A 845 4.02 35.28 -22.75
N GLY A 846 4.81 35.69 -21.75
CA GLY A 846 4.32 36.27 -20.49
C GLY A 846 4.04 35.24 -19.39
N LEU A 847 3.98 33.95 -19.72
CA LEU A 847 4.02 32.85 -18.76
C LEU A 847 5.46 32.35 -18.55
N ILE A 848 6.20 32.14 -19.65
CA ILE A 848 7.61 31.75 -19.59
C ILE A 848 8.51 32.96 -19.31
N ASP A 849 9.63 32.72 -18.62
CA ASP A 849 10.64 33.74 -18.38
C ASP A 849 11.39 34.04 -19.69
N GLY A 850 11.44 35.30 -20.11
CA GLY A 850 12.09 35.72 -21.36
C GLY A 850 11.29 35.40 -22.62
N LYS A 851 11.99 35.04 -23.72
CA LYS A 851 11.40 34.67 -25.01
C LYS A 851 11.69 33.20 -25.31
N LEU A 852 10.82 32.55 -26.10
CA LEU A 852 11.01 31.16 -26.52
C LEU A 852 12.41 30.86 -27.09
N ARG A 853 13.00 31.81 -27.84
CA ARG A 853 14.34 31.67 -28.43
C ARG A 853 15.45 31.54 -27.41
N ASP A 854 15.24 32.00 -26.18
CA ASP A 854 16.23 31.94 -25.09
C ASP A 854 16.41 30.50 -24.58
N TYR A 855 15.49 29.60 -24.93
CA TYR A 855 15.54 28.17 -24.60
C TYR A 855 16.07 27.31 -25.75
N ILE A 856 16.49 27.91 -26.89
CA ILE A 856 17.01 27.15 -28.03
C ILE A 856 18.51 26.88 -27.83
N VAL A 857 18.91 25.61 -27.96
CA VAL A 857 20.31 25.16 -27.86
C VAL A 857 20.82 24.61 -29.19
N SER A 858 22.14 24.61 -29.37
CA SER A 858 22.78 24.18 -30.62
C SER A 858 22.96 22.67 -30.76
N ASP A 859 22.92 21.93 -29.66
CA ASP A 859 23.17 20.48 -29.61
C ASP A 859 22.33 19.80 -28.52
N LEU A 860 21.91 18.55 -28.74
CA LEU A 860 21.10 17.77 -27.78
C LEU A 860 21.84 17.55 -26.45
N PHE A 861 23.17 17.53 -26.48
CA PHE A 861 24.03 17.38 -25.32
C PHE A 861 24.75 18.68 -24.94
N LYS A 862 24.27 19.83 -25.41
CA LYS A 862 24.78 21.14 -24.96
C LYS A 862 24.40 21.35 -23.50
N THR A 863 25.42 21.46 -22.65
CA THR A 863 25.32 22.11 -21.34
C THR A 863 25.87 23.53 -21.49
N PHE A 864 25.25 24.49 -20.81
CA PHE A 864 25.45 25.92 -21.10
C PHE A 864 26.86 26.38 -20.77
#